data_AF-A0A7G6VTL5-F1
#
_entry.id   AF-A0A7G6VTL5-F1
#
_cell.length_a   1.000
_cell.length_b   1.000
_cell.length_c   1.000
_cell.angle_alpha   90.00
_cell.angle_beta   90.00
_cell.angle_gamma   90.00
#
_symmetry.space_group_name_H-M   'P 1'
#
loop_
_entity.id
_entity.type
_entity.pdbx_description
1 polymer ?
#
loop_
_entity_poly.entity_id
_entity_poly.type
_entity_poly.pdbx_seq_one_letter_code
_entity_poly.pdbx_strand_id
1 'polypeptide(L)'
;MQPFDIVQGAQSPASRRVFVIGAFDSRITFYSQQVRALELIYALRHQAILQDTHRVAVVGAGAAGLSAAASIALLSTARVDLFERSDEVLPLQRASQLRHLDPHIYAWPAIGSDDPAAELPILDWTAGPAATVRQDVKLEFENVVALFPQRIRVNLRHEVTDSGLAGGKPQLTFRRDPHAGEAGNGPDLRVSAQATFDLVILAFGFGLEPAHTPAGVTVSYWSDASVPVSEFQGRAAPRFLISGNGDGGLIDLVAAASADFDHAGMIQQIANQAGMDAIFERLETIDKQAQAAFDAGNGFDFTAAYDASIRDDLDQLGLFELVTNRLRPGVRLTLQTLGPEAFTIQTARLNRLAAYLVLRACETKAQTEFTHVHGNDLAPTAAPVPQPYPAPLWFQCGGTTFGVDAAIIRHGPDRSGARLPFTELLGDYATTHNAWLKLHGEAVRIPAISPAAREALVIAAQQAGLPLPLYQQRQLQLQRPRRIRVQPDGSGLRWSGDLASAAIGDLWAPPTPPVNIYVPSPPDQLGGVAGAIVRFALHSGRATLIAGPGDWRAFIDPLTTGSAHAEHLPPPAIEAGAPAGATQNVEQSGSDNLSLVLHGALNAWVLNAANQTLGDFIGTGRDPGQTIGFPAAPDLRVRMGEIWAGWHAQLAATPELLDRFLRLMVCAEDRDEGLDEARVLIGPRKLPSIIRGIAAALAVASAWPDTLPHDARPGNLSRMPGGGQQKCGHVCGAERIAREPTAIAAATFMWRTHFVILSQLTTPITIAEQAEVGIGEIGQAQPGLDETTGAGGLFLTLDAAFRAAAGTGLADLTALLNAAETDYFQRLAAAAA
;
A
#
# COMPACT_ATOMS: atom_id res chain seq x y z
N MET A 1 -35.52 6.63 1.84
CA MET A 1 -36.23 7.86 2.23
C MET A 1 -36.78 8.51 0.98
N GLN A 2 -37.91 9.22 1.08
CA GLN A 2 -38.46 9.99 -0.03
C GLN A 2 -37.79 11.39 -0.08
N PRO A 3 -37.78 12.07 -1.24
CA PRO A 3 -37.21 13.42 -1.35
C PRO A 3 -37.74 14.42 -0.31
N PHE A 4 -39.02 14.34 0.02
CA PHE A 4 -39.63 15.19 1.05
C PHE A 4 -38.97 14.99 2.43
N ASP A 5 -38.71 13.74 2.82
CA ASP A 5 -38.09 13.40 4.11
C ASP A 5 -36.67 13.98 4.21
N ILE A 6 -35.92 13.93 3.10
CA ILE A 6 -34.56 14.49 3.02
C ILE A 6 -34.57 16.00 3.20
N VAL A 7 -35.48 16.71 2.50
CA VAL A 7 -35.64 18.16 2.63
C VAL A 7 -36.03 18.50 4.07
N GLN A 8 -36.99 17.79 4.66
CA GLN A 8 -37.43 18.01 6.03
C GLN A 8 -36.29 17.83 7.05
N GLY A 9 -35.45 16.81 6.89
CA GLY A 9 -34.33 16.54 7.79
C GLY A 9 -33.21 17.58 7.69
N ALA A 10 -33.00 18.17 6.52
CA ALA A 10 -31.94 19.14 6.28
C ALA A 10 -32.37 20.60 6.53
N GLN A 11 -33.67 20.91 6.43
CA GLN A 11 -34.17 22.29 6.47
C GLN A 11 -34.11 22.88 7.89
N SER A 12 -33.59 24.10 8.01
CA SER A 12 -33.65 24.86 9.26
C SER A 12 -35.09 25.32 9.57
N PRO A 13 -35.53 25.27 10.84
CA PRO A 13 -36.79 25.88 11.25
C PRO A 13 -36.78 27.41 11.16
N ALA A 14 -35.60 28.05 11.17
CA ALA A 14 -35.49 29.51 11.07
C ALA A 14 -35.88 30.03 9.67
N SER A 15 -35.69 29.23 8.62
CA SER A 15 -36.03 29.62 7.25
C SER A 15 -36.14 28.42 6.31
N ARG A 16 -37.15 28.45 5.41
CA ARG A 16 -37.29 27.47 4.31
C ARG A 16 -36.19 27.54 3.24
N ARG A 17 -35.26 28.49 3.39
CA ARG A 17 -34.15 28.76 2.46
C ARG A 17 -32.80 28.35 3.03
N VAL A 18 -32.76 27.71 4.20
CA VAL A 18 -31.53 27.29 4.84
C VAL A 18 -31.54 25.79 5.04
N PHE A 19 -30.49 25.11 4.59
CA PHE A 19 -30.33 23.67 4.71
C PHE A 19 -28.98 23.33 5.34
N VAL A 20 -28.92 22.25 6.11
CA VAL A 20 -27.74 21.81 6.84
C VAL A 20 -27.36 20.40 6.38
N ILE A 21 -26.07 20.17 6.19
CA ILE A 21 -25.52 18.85 5.83
C ILE A 21 -24.48 18.46 6.89
N GLY A 22 -24.68 17.31 7.55
CA GLY A 22 -23.64 16.69 8.37
C GLY A 22 -23.36 17.30 9.73
N ALA A 23 -23.63 18.60 9.92
CA ALA A 23 -23.18 19.33 11.10
C ALA A 23 -23.80 18.86 12.43
N PHE A 24 -24.90 18.11 12.38
CA PHE A 24 -25.61 17.54 13.54
C PHE A 24 -25.70 16.02 13.50
N ASP A 25 -25.16 15.39 12.46
CA ASP A 25 -25.20 13.94 12.28
C ASP A 25 -24.17 13.21 13.17
N SER A 26 -24.42 11.92 13.38
CA SER A 26 -23.45 10.96 13.91
C SER A 26 -22.86 10.12 12.77
N ARG A 27 -21.72 9.44 13.01
CA ARG A 27 -20.97 8.66 12.00
C ARG A 27 -20.69 9.46 10.72
N ILE A 28 -19.98 10.57 10.90
CA ILE A 28 -19.56 11.45 9.80
C ILE A 28 -18.33 10.85 9.13
N THR A 29 -18.48 10.40 7.89
CA THR A 29 -17.40 9.89 7.03
C THR A 29 -17.29 10.74 5.77
N PHE A 30 -16.16 10.65 5.07
CA PHE A 30 -15.98 11.38 3.81
C PHE A 30 -17.09 11.03 2.81
N TYR A 31 -17.33 9.74 2.60
CA TYR A 31 -18.39 9.20 1.75
C TYR A 31 -19.79 9.65 2.17
N SER A 32 -20.16 9.49 3.45
CA SER A 32 -21.51 9.81 3.91
C SER A 32 -21.84 11.31 3.81
N GLN A 33 -20.84 12.18 3.85
CA GLN A 33 -21.01 13.62 3.61
C GLN A 33 -21.29 13.93 2.13
N GLN A 34 -20.64 13.22 1.19
CA GLN A 34 -20.96 13.34 -0.23
C GLN A 34 -22.38 12.83 -0.49
N VAL A 35 -22.73 11.64 -0.01
CA VAL A 35 -24.07 11.06 -0.23
C VAL A 35 -25.17 11.98 0.28
N ARG A 36 -25.06 12.51 1.52
CA ARG A 36 -26.05 13.45 2.07
C ARG A 36 -26.21 14.70 1.19
N ALA A 37 -25.10 15.23 0.66
CA ALA A 37 -25.15 16.39 -0.23
C ALA A 37 -25.83 16.07 -1.57
N LEU A 38 -25.44 14.97 -2.23
CA LEU A 38 -26.02 14.56 -3.51
C LEU A 38 -27.53 14.31 -3.39
N GLU A 39 -27.94 13.59 -2.34
CA GLU A 39 -29.35 13.32 -2.03
C GLU A 39 -30.14 14.60 -1.77
N LEU A 40 -29.60 15.52 -0.94
CA LEU A 40 -30.26 16.78 -0.65
C LEU A 40 -30.47 17.62 -1.91
N ILE A 41 -29.45 17.79 -2.75
CA ILE A 41 -29.59 18.60 -3.96
C ILE A 41 -30.59 17.99 -4.94
N TYR A 42 -30.56 16.67 -5.11
CA TYR A 42 -31.58 15.98 -5.89
C TYR A 42 -32.98 16.23 -5.31
N ALA A 43 -33.15 16.12 -4.00
CA ALA A 43 -34.44 16.31 -3.35
C ALA A 43 -34.95 17.76 -3.50
N LEU A 44 -34.09 18.77 -3.36
CA LEU A 44 -34.43 20.17 -3.59
C LEU A 44 -34.84 20.45 -5.04
N ARG A 45 -34.18 19.81 -6.02
CA ARG A 45 -34.58 19.87 -7.45
C ARG A 45 -35.94 19.23 -7.65
N HIS A 46 -36.15 18.04 -7.09
CA HIS A 46 -37.38 17.27 -7.24
C HIS A 46 -38.60 17.99 -6.64
N GLN A 47 -38.40 18.69 -5.52
CA GLN A 47 -39.42 19.52 -4.86
C GLN A 47 -39.55 20.92 -5.50
N ALA A 48 -38.96 21.15 -6.69
CA ALA A 48 -38.95 22.41 -7.43
C ALA A 48 -38.34 23.63 -6.69
N ILE A 49 -37.69 23.44 -5.53
CA ILE A 49 -37.07 24.52 -4.74
C ILE A 49 -35.91 25.17 -5.52
N LEU A 50 -35.15 24.39 -6.29
CA LEU A 50 -34.04 24.91 -7.10
C LEU A 50 -34.48 25.57 -8.42
N GLN A 51 -35.75 25.46 -8.84
CA GLN A 51 -36.20 26.02 -10.11
C GLN A 51 -36.26 27.56 -10.06
N ASP A 52 -36.73 28.12 -8.94
CA ASP A 52 -36.85 29.57 -8.72
C ASP A 52 -35.64 30.17 -7.97
N THR A 53 -34.56 29.41 -7.84
CA THR A 53 -33.36 29.83 -7.09
C THR A 53 -32.29 30.32 -8.06
N HIS A 54 -31.86 31.57 -7.92
CA HIS A 54 -30.85 32.16 -8.80
C HIS A 54 -29.45 32.20 -8.17
N ARG A 55 -29.36 32.39 -6.86
CA ARG A 55 -28.08 32.48 -6.14
C ARG A 55 -28.09 31.67 -4.84
N VAL A 56 -27.19 30.70 -4.77
CA VAL A 56 -27.00 29.79 -3.62
C VAL A 56 -25.65 30.08 -2.97
N ALA A 57 -25.61 30.15 -1.64
CA ALA A 57 -24.37 30.05 -0.89
C ALA A 57 -24.19 28.62 -0.36
N VAL A 58 -22.98 28.08 -0.49
CA VAL A 58 -22.56 26.84 0.16
C VAL A 58 -21.42 27.18 1.10
N VAL A 59 -21.56 26.87 2.39
CA VAL A 59 -20.57 27.25 3.41
C VAL A 59 -19.79 26.02 3.87
N GLY A 60 -18.48 26.03 3.62
CA GLY A 60 -17.53 24.94 3.87
C GLY A 60 -17.20 24.17 2.60
N ALA A 61 -15.93 24.17 2.17
CA ALA A 61 -15.47 23.41 1.00
C ALA A 61 -14.87 22.05 1.40
N GLY A 62 -15.60 21.35 2.27
CA GLY A 62 -15.40 19.92 2.56
C GLY A 62 -16.09 19.01 1.54
N ALA A 63 -16.07 17.70 1.77
CA ALA A 63 -16.67 16.71 0.88
C ALA A 63 -18.16 17.00 0.56
N ALA A 64 -18.96 17.34 1.59
CA ALA A 64 -20.35 17.74 1.41
C ALA A 64 -20.51 19.03 0.57
N GLY A 65 -19.68 20.05 0.81
CA GLY A 65 -19.79 21.33 0.11
C GLY A 65 -19.42 21.24 -1.37
N LEU A 66 -18.38 20.49 -1.71
CA LEU A 66 -17.98 20.22 -3.10
C LEU A 66 -19.09 19.46 -3.83
N SER A 67 -19.60 18.38 -3.23
CA SER A 67 -20.72 17.61 -3.80
C SER A 67 -21.97 18.46 -3.99
N ALA A 68 -22.35 19.28 -3.00
CA ALA A 68 -23.50 20.16 -3.11
C ALA A 68 -23.33 21.18 -4.24
N ALA A 69 -22.18 21.87 -4.30
CA ALA A 69 -21.89 22.85 -5.34
C ALA A 69 -21.89 22.23 -6.74
N ALA A 70 -21.26 21.06 -6.91
CA ALA A 70 -21.22 20.33 -8.17
C ALA A 70 -22.62 19.87 -8.62
N SER A 71 -23.41 19.29 -7.72
CA SER A 71 -24.78 18.86 -8.03
C SER A 71 -25.70 20.04 -8.37
N ILE A 72 -25.57 21.19 -7.69
CA ILE A 72 -26.38 22.38 -8.01
C ILE A 72 -26.03 22.86 -9.42
N ALA A 73 -24.74 22.86 -9.77
CA ALA A 73 -24.29 23.22 -11.11
C ALA A 73 -24.88 22.31 -12.19
N LEU A 74 -24.92 21.01 -11.94
CA LEU A 74 -25.46 20.03 -12.89
C LEU A 74 -26.99 20.03 -13.00
N LEU A 75 -27.70 20.24 -11.89
CA LEU A 75 -29.15 19.99 -11.80
C LEU A 75 -30.04 21.24 -11.86
N SER A 76 -29.45 22.44 -11.86
CA SER A 76 -30.18 23.71 -11.88
C SER A 76 -29.50 24.73 -12.80
N THR A 77 -29.99 25.96 -12.85
CA THR A 77 -29.32 27.12 -13.47
C THR A 77 -28.74 28.10 -12.45
N ALA A 78 -28.82 27.80 -11.16
CA ALA A 78 -28.40 28.70 -10.10
C ALA A 78 -26.89 28.96 -10.14
N ARG A 79 -26.49 30.16 -9.68
CA ARG A 79 -25.10 30.50 -9.37
C ARG A 79 -24.79 30.08 -7.94
N VAL A 80 -23.61 29.52 -7.72
CA VAL A 80 -23.14 28.98 -6.44
C VAL A 80 -21.93 29.79 -5.99
N ASP A 81 -22.03 30.39 -4.81
CA ASP A 81 -20.89 30.94 -4.08
C ASP A 81 -20.48 29.93 -3.00
N LEU A 82 -19.37 29.22 -3.21
CA LEU A 82 -18.81 28.26 -2.26
C LEU A 82 -17.78 28.98 -1.38
N PHE A 83 -18.00 29.01 -0.07
CA PHE A 83 -17.14 29.69 0.90
C PHE A 83 -16.22 28.72 1.62
N GLU A 84 -14.92 29.01 1.66
CA GLU A 84 -13.91 28.27 2.40
C GLU A 84 -12.96 29.23 3.10
N ARG A 85 -12.75 29.02 4.41
CA ARG A 85 -11.87 29.86 5.21
C ARG A 85 -10.39 29.62 4.90
N SER A 86 -10.06 28.43 4.42
CA SER A 86 -8.70 28.01 4.05
C SER A 86 -8.33 28.50 2.65
N ASP A 87 -7.05 28.42 2.31
CA ASP A 87 -6.52 28.79 1.01
C ASP A 87 -6.71 27.73 -0.09
N GLU A 88 -7.30 26.58 0.26
CA GLU A 88 -7.64 25.49 -0.65
C GLU A 88 -8.88 24.72 -0.17
N VAL A 89 -9.50 23.96 -1.09
CA VAL A 89 -10.61 23.05 -0.76
C VAL A 89 -10.11 21.75 -0.11
N LEU A 90 -10.98 21.08 0.64
CA LEU A 90 -10.68 19.85 1.39
C LEU A 90 -9.38 19.96 2.23
N PRO A 91 -9.19 21.00 3.07
CA PRO A 91 -7.89 21.30 3.66
C PRO A 91 -7.38 20.25 4.65
N LEU A 92 -8.28 19.49 5.30
CA LEU A 92 -7.93 18.63 6.44
C LEU A 92 -7.13 17.39 6.04
N GLN A 93 -7.47 16.74 4.93
CA GLN A 93 -6.88 15.45 4.52
C GLN A 93 -5.51 15.60 3.80
N ARG A 94 -5.01 16.82 3.61
CA ARG A 94 -3.89 17.12 2.70
C ARG A 94 -2.61 16.33 3.00
N ALA A 95 -2.26 16.20 4.28
CA ALA A 95 -1.00 15.61 4.73
C ALA A 95 -1.18 14.22 5.36
N SER A 96 -2.29 13.55 5.06
CA SER A 96 -2.68 12.30 5.72
C SER A 96 -2.44 11.10 4.80
N GLN A 97 -1.24 10.52 4.86
CA GLN A 97 -0.87 9.33 4.07
C GLN A 97 -1.16 8.04 4.83
N LEU A 98 -1.09 8.06 6.17
CA LEU A 98 -1.29 6.87 7.00
C LEU A 98 -2.76 6.59 7.32
N ARG A 99 -3.64 7.60 7.18
CA ARG A 99 -5.09 7.41 7.34
C ARG A 99 -5.70 6.95 6.03
N HIS A 100 -6.32 5.79 6.07
CA HIS A 100 -7.10 5.27 4.95
C HIS A 100 -8.55 5.79 4.99
N LEU A 101 -9.07 6.20 3.83
CA LEU A 101 -10.50 6.41 3.62
C LEU A 101 -11.07 5.23 2.86
N ASP A 102 -12.22 4.76 3.33
CA ASP A 102 -12.97 3.68 2.71
C ASP A 102 -14.45 4.07 2.68
N PRO A 103 -15.13 3.91 1.54
CA PRO A 103 -16.50 4.37 1.38
C PRO A 103 -17.51 3.53 2.18
N HIS A 104 -17.29 2.22 2.28
CA HIS A 104 -18.32 1.26 2.73
C HIS A 104 -17.94 0.48 3.98
N ILE A 105 -16.71 0.57 4.47
CA ILE A 105 -16.23 -0.20 5.64
C ILE A 105 -17.05 0.02 6.91
N TYR A 106 -17.68 1.19 7.06
CA TYR A 106 -18.55 1.50 8.19
C TYR A 106 -19.87 0.71 8.18
N ALA A 107 -20.25 0.16 7.03
CA ALA A 107 -21.41 -0.71 6.86
C ALA A 107 -21.09 -2.19 7.09
N TRP A 108 -19.82 -2.56 7.32
CA TRP A 108 -19.41 -3.93 7.58
C TRP A 108 -20.22 -4.54 8.74
N PRO A 109 -20.77 -5.77 8.60
CA PRO A 109 -20.50 -6.78 7.57
C PRO A 109 -21.58 -6.86 6.47
N ALA A 110 -22.23 -5.74 6.11
CA ALA A 110 -23.19 -5.76 5.00
C ALA A 110 -22.52 -6.23 3.69
N ILE A 111 -23.29 -6.92 2.85
CA ILE A 111 -22.83 -7.35 1.53
C ILE A 111 -22.37 -6.13 0.72
N GLY A 112 -21.19 -6.20 0.11
CA GLY A 112 -20.59 -5.11 -0.66
C GLY A 112 -19.85 -4.05 0.18
N SER A 113 -19.74 -4.24 1.50
CA SER A 113 -18.96 -3.34 2.37
C SER A 113 -17.44 -3.41 2.15
N ASP A 114 -16.97 -4.40 1.39
CA ASP A 114 -15.60 -4.63 0.96
C ASP A 114 -15.27 -4.00 -0.41
N ASP A 115 -16.27 -3.45 -1.12
CA ASP A 115 -16.04 -2.81 -2.41
C ASP A 115 -15.19 -1.53 -2.20
N PRO A 116 -14.02 -1.42 -2.83
CA PRO A 116 -13.20 -0.22 -2.71
C PRO A 116 -13.80 0.99 -3.43
N ALA A 117 -14.69 0.84 -4.40
CA ALA A 117 -15.25 1.96 -5.15
C ALA A 117 -16.40 2.64 -4.39
N ALA A 118 -16.39 3.97 -4.31
CA ALA A 118 -17.48 4.72 -3.69
C ALA A 118 -18.77 4.68 -4.55
N GLU A 119 -18.66 4.46 -5.86
CA GLU A 119 -19.76 4.39 -6.82
C GLU A 119 -20.70 5.61 -6.77
N LEU A 120 -20.12 6.78 -6.55
CA LEU A 120 -20.83 8.06 -6.58
C LEU A 120 -21.07 8.49 -8.04
N PRO A 121 -22.21 9.13 -8.35
CA PRO A 121 -22.52 9.56 -9.72
C PRO A 121 -21.62 10.70 -10.22
N ILE A 122 -21.00 11.44 -9.31
CA ILE A 122 -20.02 12.51 -9.55
C ILE A 122 -19.06 12.57 -8.36
N LEU A 123 -17.85 13.10 -8.57
CA LEU A 123 -16.82 13.23 -7.52
C LEU A 123 -16.51 11.86 -6.87
N ASP A 124 -16.38 10.85 -7.73
CA ASP A 124 -16.23 9.46 -7.35
C ASP A 124 -14.77 9.13 -7.06
N TRP A 125 -14.53 8.07 -6.29
CA TRP A 125 -13.19 7.70 -5.85
C TRP A 125 -13.15 6.25 -5.37
N THR A 126 -11.94 5.73 -5.17
CA THR A 126 -11.70 4.40 -4.60
C THR A 126 -10.97 4.51 -3.28
N ALA A 127 -11.23 3.57 -2.37
CA ALA A 127 -10.59 3.45 -1.08
C ALA A 127 -9.07 3.58 -1.21
N GLY A 128 -8.46 4.34 -0.30
CA GLY A 128 -7.05 4.69 -0.38
C GLY A 128 -6.61 5.66 0.72
N PRO A 129 -5.32 6.04 0.73
CA PRO A 129 -4.83 7.11 1.60
C PRO A 129 -5.67 8.38 1.47
N ALA A 130 -5.99 9.01 2.60
CA ALA A 130 -6.89 10.17 2.65
C ALA A 130 -6.39 11.33 1.76
N ALA A 131 -5.07 11.53 1.69
CA ALA A 131 -4.46 12.52 0.79
C ALA A 131 -4.71 12.22 -0.70
N THR A 132 -4.65 10.95 -1.10
CA THR A 132 -4.89 10.51 -2.49
C THR A 132 -6.36 10.67 -2.85
N VAL A 133 -7.26 10.16 -2.00
CA VAL A 133 -8.72 10.28 -2.19
C VAL A 133 -9.13 11.75 -2.29
N ARG A 134 -8.60 12.59 -1.39
CA ARG A 134 -8.78 14.05 -1.44
C ARG A 134 -8.37 14.62 -2.79
N GLN A 135 -7.19 14.25 -3.29
CA GLN A 135 -6.65 14.79 -4.52
C GLN A 135 -7.52 14.41 -5.72
N ASP A 136 -7.99 13.17 -5.77
CA ASP A 136 -8.91 12.71 -6.83
C ASP A 136 -10.22 13.51 -6.81
N VAL A 137 -10.87 13.61 -5.66
CA VAL A 137 -12.13 14.35 -5.51
C VAL A 137 -11.96 15.84 -5.83
N LYS A 138 -10.83 16.45 -5.44
CA LYS A 138 -10.49 17.84 -5.77
C LYS A 138 -10.37 18.05 -7.27
N LEU A 139 -9.63 17.18 -7.97
CA LEU A 139 -9.45 17.26 -9.43
C LEU A 139 -10.78 17.02 -10.16
N GLU A 140 -11.61 16.10 -9.70
CA GLU A 140 -12.95 15.91 -10.27
C GLU A 140 -13.84 17.14 -10.08
N PHE A 141 -13.77 17.80 -8.93
CA PHE A 141 -14.48 19.05 -8.70
C PHE A 141 -13.97 20.19 -9.60
N GLU A 142 -12.67 20.27 -9.82
CA GLU A 142 -12.07 21.23 -10.76
C GLU A 142 -12.58 21.02 -12.19
N ASN A 143 -12.79 19.77 -12.63
CA ASN A 143 -13.44 19.49 -13.92
C ASN A 143 -14.86 20.05 -13.99
N VAL A 144 -15.63 19.95 -12.90
CA VAL A 144 -16.98 20.56 -12.82
C VAL A 144 -16.90 22.08 -12.89
N VAL A 145 -15.99 22.72 -12.14
CA VAL A 145 -15.80 24.17 -12.16
C VAL A 145 -15.40 24.65 -13.56
N ALA A 146 -14.54 23.91 -14.27
CA ALA A 146 -14.11 24.22 -15.63
C ALA A 146 -15.26 24.19 -16.64
N LEU A 147 -16.25 23.30 -16.47
CA LEU A 147 -17.46 23.26 -17.29
C LEU A 147 -18.45 24.39 -16.95
N PHE A 148 -18.42 24.89 -15.71
CA PHE A 148 -19.38 25.87 -15.19
C PHE A 148 -18.73 27.15 -14.61
N PRO A 149 -17.80 27.82 -15.32
CA PRO A 149 -16.96 28.88 -14.75
C PRO A 149 -17.73 30.16 -14.37
N GLN A 150 -18.91 30.38 -14.98
CA GLN A 150 -19.79 31.51 -14.67
C GLN A 150 -20.84 31.19 -13.60
N ARG A 151 -20.90 29.92 -13.18
CA ARG A 151 -21.94 29.42 -12.28
C ARG A 151 -21.39 28.95 -10.94
N ILE A 152 -20.15 28.46 -10.86
CA ILE A 152 -19.51 28.16 -9.59
C ILE A 152 -18.42 29.20 -9.33
N ARG A 153 -18.53 29.90 -8.22
CA ARG A 153 -17.48 30.76 -7.68
C ARG A 153 -16.96 30.16 -6.39
N VAL A 154 -15.70 29.74 -6.40
CA VAL A 154 -15.00 29.22 -5.21
C VAL A 154 -14.30 30.38 -4.51
N ASN A 155 -14.79 30.76 -3.34
CA ASN A 155 -14.29 31.85 -2.52
C ASN A 155 -13.40 31.29 -1.41
N LEU A 156 -12.12 31.08 -1.73
CA LEU A 156 -11.08 30.66 -0.78
C LEU A 156 -10.64 31.84 0.10
N ARG A 157 -10.12 31.56 1.29
CA ARG A 157 -9.81 32.57 2.32
C ARG A 157 -11.00 33.49 2.61
N HIS A 158 -12.22 32.95 2.54
CA HIS A 158 -13.44 33.62 2.96
C HIS A 158 -14.05 32.90 4.16
N GLU A 159 -14.03 33.55 5.30
CA GLU A 159 -14.53 33.02 6.56
C GLU A 159 -15.87 33.65 6.87
N VAL A 160 -16.94 32.85 6.94
CA VAL A 160 -18.25 33.33 7.39
C VAL A 160 -18.20 33.51 8.90
N THR A 161 -18.40 34.75 9.36
CA THR A 161 -18.27 35.12 10.78
C THR A 161 -19.60 35.40 11.45
N ASP A 162 -20.63 35.69 10.67
CA ASP A 162 -21.98 35.93 11.17
C ASP A 162 -23.02 35.68 10.07
N SER A 163 -24.27 35.46 10.44
CA SER A 163 -25.36 35.23 9.50
C SER A 163 -26.72 35.56 10.10
N GLY A 164 -27.67 35.90 9.23
CA GLY A 164 -29.03 36.22 9.64
C GLY A 164 -29.98 36.36 8.46
N LEU A 165 -31.17 36.93 8.70
CA LEU A 165 -32.18 37.16 7.67
C LEU A 165 -32.32 38.66 7.33
N ALA A 166 -32.15 38.98 6.05
CA ALA A 166 -32.37 40.32 5.52
C ALA A 166 -33.50 40.30 4.48
N GLY A 167 -34.62 40.97 4.76
CA GLY A 167 -35.79 40.97 3.87
C GLY A 167 -36.36 39.56 3.59
N GLY A 168 -36.27 38.65 4.57
CA GLY A 168 -36.70 37.25 4.44
C GLY A 168 -35.75 36.35 3.65
N LYS A 169 -34.61 36.87 3.17
CA LYS A 169 -33.54 36.10 2.52
C LYS A 169 -32.37 35.87 3.47
N PRO A 170 -31.72 34.70 3.43
CA PRO A 170 -30.47 34.49 4.15
C PRO A 170 -29.39 35.50 3.74
N GLN A 171 -28.72 36.06 4.73
CA GLN A 171 -27.57 36.95 4.59
C GLN A 171 -26.38 36.33 5.32
N LEU A 172 -25.21 36.36 4.69
CA LEU A 172 -23.96 35.95 5.29
C LEU A 172 -23.03 37.17 5.40
N THR A 173 -22.42 37.32 6.57
CA THR A 173 -21.29 38.22 6.82
C THR A 173 -20.02 37.39 6.80
N PHE A 174 -19.05 37.78 5.99
CA PHE A 174 -17.79 37.05 5.85
C PHE A 174 -16.59 37.99 5.78
N ARG A 175 -15.47 37.49 6.28
CA ARG A 175 -14.14 38.12 6.18
C ARG A 175 -13.38 37.51 5.01
N ARG A 176 -12.66 38.34 4.27
CA ARG A 176 -11.81 37.91 3.14
C ARG A 176 -10.54 38.74 3.04
N ASP A 177 -9.58 38.26 2.28
CA ASP A 177 -8.42 39.08 1.95
C ASP A 177 -8.83 40.30 1.11
N PRO A 178 -8.14 41.44 1.27
CA PRO A 178 -8.36 42.61 0.42
C PRO A 178 -7.99 42.32 -1.04
N HIS A 179 -8.79 42.84 -1.98
CA HIS A 179 -8.38 42.87 -3.38
C HIS A 179 -7.24 43.88 -3.59
N ALA A 180 -6.54 43.80 -4.73
CA ALA A 180 -5.53 44.78 -5.09
C ALA A 180 -6.12 46.20 -5.09
N GLY A 181 -5.55 47.08 -4.25
CA GLY A 181 -6.02 48.46 -4.07
C GLY A 181 -7.14 48.65 -3.04
N GLU A 182 -7.59 47.59 -2.38
CA GLU A 182 -8.55 47.65 -1.27
C GLU A 182 -7.81 47.63 0.09
N ALA A 183 -8.22 48.48 1.02
CA ALA A 183 -7.66 48.48 2.38
C ALA A 183 -8.47 47.54 3.29
N GLY A 184 -7.76 46.70 4.05
CA GLY A 184 -8.35 45.92 5.13
C GLY A 184 -8.98 46.81 6.20
N ASN A 185 -10.13 46.41 6.72
CA ASN A 185 -10.89 47.17 7.73
C ASN A 185 -10.95 46.47 9.10
N GLY A 186 -10.27 45.34 9.26
CA GLY A 186 -10.14 44.59 10.52
C GLY A 186 -8.72 44.60 11.13
N PRO A 187 -8.58 44.12 12.39
CA PRO A 187 -7.29 44.04 13.09
C PRO A 187 -6.29 43.05 12.47
N ASP A 188 -6.74 42.14 11.60
CA ASP A 188 -5.91 41.23 10.79
C ASP A 188 -5.74 41.71 9.34
N LEU A 189 -6.12 42.97 9.06
CA LEU A 189 -6.09 43.58 7.72
C LEU A 189 -6.99 42.87 6.68
N ARG A 190 -7.95 42.04 7.11
CA ARG A 190 -8.97 41.48 6.21
C ARG A 190 -10.14 42.44 6.04
N VAL A 191 -10.91 42.22 4.98
CA VAL A 191 -12.12 42.97 4.63
C VAL A 191 -13.35 42.22 5.11
N SER A 192 -14.22 42.87 5.88
CA SER A 192 -15.56 42.39 6.19
C SER A 192 -16.55 42.77 5.07
N ALA A 193 -17.31 41.79 4.59
CA ALA A 193 -18.29 41.95 3.53
C ALA A 193 -19.58 41.19 3.85
N GLN A 194 -20.68 41.58 3.21
CA GLN A 194 -22.00 40.96 3.38
C GLN A 194 -22.62 40.64 2.02
N ALA A 195 -23.37 39.52 1.95
CA ALA A 195 -24.13 39.16 0.77
C ALA A 195 -25.43 38.42 1.14
N THR A 196 -26.49 38.67 0.37
CA THR A 196 -27.78 37.97 0.47
C THR A 196 -27.91 36.89 -0.61
N PHE A 197 -28.59 35.79 -0.25
CA PHE A 197 -28.75 34.60 -1.09
C PHE A 197 -30.21 34.17 -1.14
N ASP A 198 -30.61 33.46 -2.20
CA ASP A 198 -31.94 32.87 -2.29
C ASP A 198 -32.05 31.59 -1.46
N LEU A 199 -30.91 30.91 -1.27
CA LEU A 199 -30.76 29.67 -0.52
C LEU A 199 -29.33 29.58 0.07
N VAL A 200 -29.20 29.07 1.30
CA VAL A 200 -27.91 28.79 1.97
C VAL A 200 -27.85 27.31 2.33
N ILE A 201 -26.72 26.66 2.02
CA ILE A 201 -26.39 25.32 2.45
C ILE A 201 -25.20 25.39 3.41
N LEU A 202 -25.41 24.92 4.63
CA LEU A 202 -24.42 24.87 5.70
C LEU A 202 -23.75 23.49 5.69
N ALA A 203 -22.53 23.42 5.15
CA ALA A 203 -21.74 22.20 4.95
C ALA A 203 -20.39 22.22 5.72
N PHE A 204 -20.32 22.98 6.82
CA PHE A 204 -19.10 23.20 7.63
C PHE A 204 -18.72 22.03 8.56
N GLY A 205 -19.18 20.81 8.28
CA GLY A 205 -19.22 19.70 9.25
C GLY A 205 -17.87 19.15 9.76
N PHE A 206 -16.78 19.24 8.99
CA PHE A 206 -15.46 18.79 9.45
C PHE A 206 -14.66 19.94 10.08
N GLY A 207 -14.17 19.74 11.30
CA GLY A 207 -13.34 20.69 12.01
C GLY A 207 -12.09 20.03 12.61
N LEU A 208 -11.17 20.86 13.09
CA LEU A 208 -10.05 20.41 13.91
C LEU A 208 -10.49 20.28 15.38
N GLU A 209 -9.82 19.41 16.11
CA GLU A 209 -9.96 19.29 17.56
C GLU A 209 -9.58 20.62 18.25
N PRO A 210 -10.23 20.99 19.37
CA PRO A 210 -9.91 22.22 20.09
C PRO A 210 -8.44 22.27 20.56
N ALA A 211 -7.82 23.46 20.45
CA ALA A 211 -6.45 23.70 20.92
C ALA A 211 -6.29 23.63 22.45
N HIS A 212 -7.39 23.52 23.22
CA HIS A 212 -7.42 23.55 24.69
C HIS A 212 -7.14 22.19 25.35
N THR A 213 -6.65 21.21 24.60
CA THR A 213 -5.99 20.04 25.20
C THR A 213 -4.64 20.49 25.80
N PRO A 214 -4.07 19.74 26.76
CA PRO A 214 -2.82 20.14 27.42
C PRO A 214 -1.78 20.60 26.39
N ALA A 215 -1.25 21.81 26.56
CA ALA A 215 -0.41 22.45 25.56
C ALA A 215 0.75 21.53 25.17
N GLY A 216 0.86 21.21 23.87
CA GLY A 216 1.92 20.34 23.33
C GLY A 216 1.58 18.84 23.26
N VAL A 217 0.35 18.41 23.59
CA VAL A 217 -0.01 16.98 23.63
C VAL A 217 -0.84 16.51 22.43
N THR A 218 -1.74 17.31 21.87
CA THR A 218 -2.66 16.82 20.82
C THR A 218 -2.19 17.16 19.41
N VAL A 219 -1.99 16.11 18.61
CA VAL A 219 -1.82 16.18 17.16
C VAL A 219 -3.16 15.87 16.48
N SER A 220 -3.55 16.63 15.46
CA SER A 220 -4.82 16.43 14.75
C SER A 220 -4.95 15.00 14.20
N TYR A 221 -6.16 14.45 14.21
CA TYR A 221 -6.48 13.14 13.62
C TYR A 221 -5.98 12.98 12.17
N TRP A 222 -6.03 14.05 11.38
CA TRP A 222 -5.62 14.02 9.98
C TRP A 222 -4.10 14.17 9.76
N SER A 223 -3.31 14.32 10.82
CA SER A 223 -1.86 14.38 10.72
C SER A 223 -1.25 12.99 10.89
N ASP A 224 -0.31 12.62 10.03
CA ASP A 224 0.43 11.36 10.16
C ASP A 224 1.24 11.29 11.47
N ALA A 225 1.65 12.43 12.03
CA ALA A 225 2.30 12.48 13.34
C ALA A 225 1.38 12.04 14.50
N SER A 226 0.08 11.83 14.25
CA SER A 226 -0.82 11.23 15.24
C SER A 226 -0.75 9.71 15.29
N VAL A 227 -0.09 9.07 14.33
CA VAL A 227 0.10 7.62 14.27
C VAL A 227 1.49 7.31 14.84
N PRO A 228 1.60 6.69 16.03
CA PRO A 228 2.88 6.50 16.72
C PRO A 228 3.65 5.32 16.11
N VAL A 229 4.39 5.53 15.01
CA VAL A 229 5.10 4.43 14.33
C VAL A 229 6.61 4.44 14.58
N SER A 230 7.36 5.41 14.04
CA SER A 230 8.83 5.35 13.95
C SER A 230 9.56 5.71 15.25
N GLU A 231 9.12 6.72 15.99
CA GLU A 231 9.81 7.23 17.19
C GLU A 231 9.81 6.28 18.41
N PHE A 232 8.93 5.27 18.36
CA PHE A 232 8.80 4.25 19.39
C PHE A 232 9.36 2.89 18.95
N GLN A 233 9.91 2.76 17.73
CA GLN A 233 10.54 1.52 17.28
C GLN A 233 11.77 1.21 18.17
N GLY A 234 11.89 -0.04 18.61
CA GLY A 234 12.98 -0.49 19.48
C GLY A 234 12.85 -0.13 20.96
N ARG A 235 11.81 0.60 21.40
CA ARG A 235 11.55 0.80 22.83
C ARG A 235 10.96 -0.47 23.45
N ALA A 236 11.50 -0.89 24.60
CA ALA A 236 11.14 -2.15 25.24
C ALA A 236 9.74 -2.17 25.88
N ALA A 237 9.21 -1.03 26.32
CA ALA A 237 7.88 -0.95 26.97
C ALA A 237 7.22 0.44 26.81
N PRO A 238 6.79 0.80 25.58
CA PRO A 238 6.18 2.11 25.30
C PRO A 238 4.77 2.22 25.88
N ARG A 239 4.45 3.40 26.44
CA ARG A 239 3.19 3.70 27.15
C ARG A 239 2.38 4.75 26.39
N PHE A 240 1.14 4.43 26.04
CA PHE A 240 0.25 5.33 25.33
C PHE A 240 -1.05 5.59 26.10
N LEU A 241 -1.47 6.85 26.14
CA LEU A 241 -2.83 7.24 26.52
C LEU A 241 -3.66 7.52 25.26
N ILE A 242 -4.83 6.90 25.15
CA ILE A 242 -5.87 7.26 24.19
C ILE A 242 -7.07 7.73 24.97
N SER A 243 -7.49 8.98 24.76
CA SER A 243 -8.67 9.55 25.43
C SER A 243 -9.79 9.78 24.41
N GLY A 244 -10.88 9.03 24.56
CA GLY A 244 -12.04 9.03 23.66
C GLY A 244 -12.31 7.66 23.03
N ASN A 245 -13.58 7.23 23.05
CA ASN A 245 -14.05 5.94 22.51
C ASN A 245 -14.91 6.09 21.23
N GLY A 246 -14.73 7.18 20.48
CA GLY A 246 -15.25 7.31 19.12
C GLY A 246 -14.37 6.58 18.10
N ASP A 247 -14.80 6.48 16.84
CA ASP A 247 -14.07 5.74 15.79
C ASP A 247 -12.60 6.16 15.66
N GLY A 248 -12.33 7.47 15.66
CA GLY A 248 -10.95 7.97 15.61
C GLY A 248 -10.10 7.57 16.82
N GLY A 249 -10.70 7.47 18.01
CA GLY A 249 -10.03 6.99 19.21
C GLY A 249 -9.76 5.48 19.17
N LEU A 250 -10.72 4.69 18.69
CA LEU A 250 -10.53 3.24 18.53
C LEU A 250 -9.45 2.91 17.49
N ILE A 251 -9.43 3.63 16.37
CA ILE A 251 -8.38 3.48 15.36
C ILE A 251 -7.01 3.85 15.95
N ASP A 252 -6.92 4.91 16.74
CA ASP A 252 -5.66 5.31 17.38
C ASP A 252 -5.20 4.35 18.47
N LEU A 253 -6.13 3.71 19.17
CA LEU A 253 -5.81 2.63 20.09
C LEU A 253 -5.16 1.45 19.36
N VAL A 254 -5.74 1.05 18.22
CA VAL A 254 -5.19 -0.01 17.38
C VAL A 254 -3.82 0.40 16.80
N ALA A 255 -3.68 1.65 16.36
CA ALA A 255 -2.43 2.19 15.85
C ALA A 255 -1.32 2.23 16.90
N ALA A 256 -1.62 2.70 18.12
CA ALA A 256 -0.69 2.74 19.24
C ALA A 256 -0.22 1.35 19.67
N ALA A 257 -1.10 0.36 19.58
CA ALA A 257 -0.79 -1.03 19.89
C ALA A 257 0.18 -1.66 18.88
N SER A 258 0.13 -1.24 17.62
CA SER A 258 0.81 -1.90 16.50
C SER A 258 2.28 -1.45 16.34
N ALA A 259 3.15 -2.39 15.97
CA ALA A 259 4.55 -2.12 15.63
C ALA A 259 4.71 -1.50 14.23
N ASP A 260 3.89 -1.96 13.29
CA ASP A 260 3.86 -1.64 11.87
C ASP A 260 2.42 -1.32 11.43
N PHE A 261 1.87 -0.21 11.94
CA PHE A 261 0.46 0.13 11.68
C PHE A 261 0.20 0.42 10.19
N ASP A 262 -0.47 -0.52 9.55
CA ASP A 262 -1.17 -0.36 8.28
C ASP A 262 -2.69 -0.45 8.56
N HIS A 263 -3.35 0.71 8.57
CA HIS A 263 -4.79 0.79 8.82
C HIS A 263 -5.57 -0.06 7.82
N ALA A 264 -5.25 0.05 6.54
CA ALA A 264 -5.97 -0.63 5.47
C ALA A 264 -5.73 -2.13 5.54
N GLY A 265 -4.47 -2.55 5.63
CA GLY A 265 -4.10 -3.95 5.71
C GLY A 265 -4.69 -4.66 6.93
N MET A 266 -4.68 -4.04 8.11
CA MET A 266 -5.25 -4.65 9.31
C MET A 266 -6.76 -4.81 9.22
N ILE A 267 -7.46 -3.77 8.78
CA ILE A 267 -8.92 -3.78 8.64
C ILE A 267 -9.37 -4.78 7.57
N GLN A 268 -8.69 -4.81 6.42
CA GLN A 268 -8.99 -5.77 5.34
C GLN A 268 -8.70 -7.21 5.77
N GLN A 269 -7.65 -7.45 6.55
CA GLN A 269 -7.37 -8.79 7.05
C GLN A 269 -8.41 -9.27 8.06
N ILE A 270 -8.91 -8.39 8.93
CA ILE A 270 -9.99 -8.76 9.86
C ILE A 270 -11.29 -8.98 9.08
N ALA A 271 -11.64 -8.07 8.17
CA ALA A 271 -12.88 -8.11 7.41
C ALA A 271 -12.98 -9.32 6.48
N ASN A 272 -11.87 -9.70 5.84
CA ASN A 272 -11.80 -10.75 4.83
C ASN A 272 -11.24 -12.09 5.36
N GLN A 273 -11.08 -12.23 6.68
CA GLN A 273 -10.65 -13.49 7.27
C GLN A 273 -11.65 -14.61 6.92
N ALA A 274 -11.14 -15.72 6.40
CA ALA A 274 -11.98 -16.85 6.00
C ALA A 274 -12.75 -17.39 7.22
N GLY A 275 -14.08 -17.49 7.12
CA GLY A 275 -14.97 -17.95 8.19
C GLY A 275 -15.59 -16.86 9.07
N MET A 276 -15.30 -15.58 8.79
CA MET A 276 -15.91 -14.44 9.51
C MET A 276 -17.43 -14.36 9.38
N ASP A 277 -17.99 -14.87 8.30
CA ASP A 277 -19.43 -14.93 8.06
C ASP A 277 -20.19 -15.69 9.17
N ALA A 278 -19.53 -16.66 9.81
CA ALA A 278 -20.10 -17.45 10.89
C ALA A 278 -20.49 -16.62 12.14
N ILE A 279 -19.90 -15.44 12.35
CA ILE A 279 -20.15 -14.58 13.53
C ILE A 279 -21.05 -13.37 13.25
N PHE A 280 -21.45 -13.12 12.00
CA PHE A 280 -22.17 -11.89 11.63
C PHE A 280 -23.53 -11.74 12.33
N GLU A 281 -24.32 -12.81 12.42
CA GLU A 281 -25.62 -12.78 13.10
C GLU A 281 -25.49 -12.50 14.60
N ARG A 282 -24.43 -13.04 15.24
CA ARG A 282 -24.14 -12.80 16.66
C ARG A 282 -23.73 -11.34 16.89
N LEU A 283 -22.88 -10.79 16.03
CA LEU A 283 -22.52 -9.38 16.06
C LEU A 283 -23.74 -8.45 15.87
N GLU A 284 -24.64 -8.77 14.95
CA GLU A 284 -25.87 -8.00 14.74
C GLU A 284 -26.79 -8.07 15.97
N THR A 285 -26.89 -9.23 16.60
CA THR A 285 -27.68 -9.41 17.83
C THR A 285 -27.14 -8.56 18.98
N ILE A 286 -25.82 -8.53 19.16
CA ILE A 286 -25.16 -7.69 20.18
C ILE A 286 -25.44 -6.21 19.90
N ASP A 287 -25.33 -5.76 18.66
CA ASP A 287 -25.62 -4.37 18.29
C ASP A 287 -27.09 -3.99 18.53
N LYS A 288 -28.05 -4.90 18.28
CA LYS A 288 -29.47 -4.68 18.61
C LYS A 288 -29.69 -4.52 20.11
N GLN A 289 -29.05 -5.35 20.93
CA GLN A 289 -29.12 -5.25 22.39
C GLN A 289 -28.50 -3.93 22.89
N ALA A 290 -27.34 -3.57 22.36
CA ALA A 290 -26.66 -2.31 22.70
C ALA A 290 -27.48 -1.09 22.28
N GLN A 291 -28.14 -1.12 21.12
CA GLN A 291 -29.01 -0.04 20.67
C GLN A 291 -30.24 0.10 21.58
N ALA A 292 -30.87 -1.00 21.99
CA ALA A 292 -31.98 -0.98 22.93
C ALA A 292 -31.56 -0.43 24.32
N ALA A 293 -30.37 -0.79 24.80
CA ALA A 293 -29.82 -0.25 26.05
C ALA A 293 -29.57 1.27 25.93
N PHE A 294 -28.95 1.70 24.82
CA PHE A 294 -28.69 3.11 24.54
C PHE A 294 -29.98 3.94 24.47
N ASP A 295 -31.02 3.44 23.81
CA ASP A 295 -32.31 4.12 23.69
C ASP A 295 -33.05 4.21 25.04
N ALA A 296 -32.80 3.27 25.95
CA ALA A 296 -33.26 3.31 27.34
C ALA A 296 -32.38 4.18 28.27
N GLY A 297 -31.28 4.75 27.78
CA GLY A 297 -30.34 5.53 28.57
C GLY A 297 -29.41 4.70 29.46
N ASN A 298 -29.27 3.41 29.18
CA ASN A 298 -28.41 2.48 29.92
C ASN A 298 -27.07 2.25 29.19
N GLY A 299 -26.04 1.91 29.97
CA GLY A 299 -24.76 1.44 29.43
C GLY A 299 -24.86 0.02 28.84
N PHE A 300 -23.90 -0.34 27.98
CA PHE A 300 -23.79 -1.67 27.41
C PHE A 300 -22.32 -2.13 27.38
N ASP A 301 -22.04 -3.26 28.03
CA ASP A 301 -20.70 -3.85 28.07
C ASP A 301 -20.46 -4.75 26.85
N PHE A 302 -19.97 -4.14 25.78
CA PHE A 302 -19.57 -4.84 24.56
C PHE A 302 -18.46 -5.86 24.80
N THR A 303 -17.56 -5.60 25.74
CA THR A 303 -16.42 -6.48 26.02
C THR A 303 -16.91 -7.81 26.59
N ALA A 304 -17.79 -7.76 27.60
CA ALA A 304 -18.44 -8.95 28.16
C ALA A 304 -19.32 -9.67 27.13
N ALA A 305 -20.05 -8.93 26.30
CA ALA A 305 -20.89 -9.51 25.25
C ALA A 305 -20.08 -10.25 24.18
N TYR A 306 -18.95 -9.68 23.74
CA TYR A 306 -18.03 -10.33 22.80
C TYR A 306 -17.36 -11.56 23.41
N ASP A 307 -16.90 -11.46 24.67
CA ASP A 307 -16.33 -12.59 25.40
C ASP A 307 -17.29 -13.80 25.45
N ALA A 308 -18.56 -13.54 25.73
CA ALA A 308 -19.56 -14.60 25.86
C ALA A 308 -20.01 -15.20 24.52
N SER A 309 -19.96 -14.43 23.43
CA SER A 309 -20.69 -14.79 22.20
C SER A 309 -19.81 -15.13 21.00
N ILE A 310 -18.61 -14.55 20.89
CA ILE A 310 -17.78 -14.66 19.68
C ILE A 310 -16.30 -14.92 19.96
N ARG A 311 -15.84 -14.88 21.21
CA ARG A 311 -14.41 -15.01 21.54
C ARG A 311 -13.80 -16.32 21.03
N ASP A 312 -14.46 -17.44 21.26
CA ASP A 312 -13.93 -18.76 20.86
C ASP A 312 -13.83 -18.87 19.33
N ASP A 313 -14.78 -18.28 18.59
CA ASP A 313 -14.72 -18.22 17.13
C ASP A 313 -13.54 -17.37 16.66
N LEU A 314 -13.33 -16.19 17.26
CA LEU A 314 -12.20 -15.30 16.91
C LEU A 314 -10.84 -15.98 17.16
N ASP A 315 -10.74 -16.82 18.19
CA ASP A 315 -9.55 -17.62 18.47
C ASP A 315 -9.35 -18.72 17.43
N GLN A 316 -10.40 -19.47 17.09
CA GLN A 316 -10.34 -20.51 16.04
C GLN A 316 -10.01 -19.94 14.66
N LEU A 317 -10.46 -18.71 14.37
CA LEU A 317 -10.13 -17.98 13.15
C LEU A 317 -8.68 -17.46 13.14
N GLY A 318 -7.94 -17.59 14.24
CA GLY A 318 -6.55 -17.12 14.37
C GLY A 318 -6.40 -15.60 14.50
N LEU A 319 -7.49 -14.86 14.78
CA LEU A 319 -7.46 -13.40 14.82
C LEU A 319 -6.70 -12.86 16.04
N PHE A 320 -6.78 -13.53 17.19
CA PHE A 320 -5.97 -13.15 18.34
C PHE A 320 -4.47 -13.34 18.08
N GLU A 321 -4.07 -14.45 17.45
CA GLU A 321 -2.68 -14.68 17.07
C GLU A 321 -2.19 -13.62 16.07
N LEU A 322 -3.00 -13.33 15.04
CA LEU A 322 -2.72 -12.31 14.04
C LEU A 322 -2.47 -10.93 14.67
N VAL A 323 -3.34 -10.49 15.58
CA VAL A 323 -3.17 -9.20 16.27
C VAL A 323 -2.00 -9.25 17.25
N THR A 324 -1.85 -10.34 18.00
CA THR A 324 -0.76 -10.54 18.96
C THR A 324 0.61 -10.44 18.28
N ASN A 325 0.77 -11.00 17.09
CA ASN A 325 2.02 -10.96 16.32
C ASN A 325 2.36 -9.56 15.77
N ARG A 326 1.37 -8.65 15.74
CA ARG A 326 1.56 -7.24 15.34
C ARG A 326 1.72 -6.27 16.50
N LEU A 327 1.44 -6.70 17.72
CA LEU A 327 1.63 -5.85 18.89
C LEU A 327 3.09 -5.42 19.02
N ARG A 328 3.28 -4.13 19.31
CA ARG A 328 4.58 -3.58 19.64
C ARG A 328 5.14 -4.25 20.90
N PRO A 329 6.43 -4.63 20.92
CA PRO A 329 7.03 -5.27 22.08
C PRO A 329 6.82 -4.46 23.36
N GLY A 330 6.27 -5.11 24.39
CA GLY A 330 6.03 -4.56 25.72
C GLY A 330 5.06 -3.37 25.80
N VAL A 331 4.23 -3.15 24.76
CA VAL A 331 3.31 -2.01 24.71
C VAL A 331 2.35 -1.99 25.90
N ARG A 332 2.12 -0.77 26.42
CA ARG A 332 1.17 -0.51 27.50
C ARG A 332 0.18 0.55 27.06
N LEU A 333 -1.10 0.20 27.07
CA LEU A 333 -2.18 1.03 26.56
C LEU A 333 -3.09 1.46 27.71
N THR A 334 -3.36 2.75 27.79
CA THR A 334 -4.39 3.31 28.65
C THR A 334 -5.49 3.90 27.78
N LEU A 335 -6.68 3.31 27.81
CA LEU A 335 -7.88 3.90 27.20
C LEU A 335 -8.62 4.71 28.27
N GLN A 336 -8.95 5.96 27.98
CA GLN A 336 -9.74 6.83 28.83
C GLN A 336 -11.09 7.15 28.17
N THR A 337 -12.18 6.96 28.92
CA THR A 337 -13.57 7.22 28.48
C THR A 337 -14.34 8.04 29.50
N LEU A 338 -15.51 8.56 29.11
CA LEU A 338 -16.38 9.29 30.05
C LEU A 338 -17.10 8.35 31.03
N GLY A 339 -17.62 7.23 30.53
CA GLY A 339 -18.34 6.22 31.30
C GLY A 339 -17.53 4.94 31.48
N PRO A 340 -18.02 4.00 32.30
CA PRO A 340 -17.34 2.73 32.57
C PRO A 340 -17.28 1.79 31.35
N GLU A 341 -17.97 2.09 30.25
CA GLU A 341 -17.94 1.31 29.01
C GLU A 341 -16.78 1.72 28.10
N ALA A 342 -15.98 0.74 27.68
CA ALA A 342 -14.88 0.96 26.74
C ALA A 342 -15.38 1.33 25.33
N PHE A 343 -16.56 0.81 24.94
CA PHE A 343 -17.13 0.96 23.60
C PHE A 343 -18.54 1.54 23.65
N THR A 344 -18.96 2.17 22.55
CA THR A 344 -20.30 2.73 22.38
C THR A 344 -20.91 2.28 21.05
N ILE A 345 -22.24 2.06 21.02
CA ILE A 345 -22.98 1.68 19.80
C ILE A 345 -22.83 2.71 18.67
N GLN A 346 -22.43 3.94 18.99
CA GLN A 346 -22.24 5.01 18.02
C GLN A 346 -21.04 4.81 17.08
N THR A 347 -20.07 3.96 17.45
CA THR A 347 -18.91 3.63 16.60
C THR A 347 -19.23 2.57 15.54
N ALA A 348 -18.33 2.42 14.55
CA ALA A 348 -18.39 1.34 13.59
C ALA A 348 -18.12 -0.01 14.26
N ARG A 349 -18.91 -1.03 13.88
CA ARG A 349 -18.80 -2.38 14.42
C ARG A 349 -17.40 -2.98 14.23
N LEU A 350 -16.82 -2.81 13.04
CA LEU A 350 -15.49 -3.33 12.73
C LEU A 350 -14.39 -2.67 13.58
N ASN A 351 -14.49 -1.35 13.82
CA ASN A 351 -13.54 -0.64 14.69
C ASN A 351 -13.65 -1.11 16.15
N ARG A 352 -14.87 -1.36 16.65
CA ARG A 352 -15.06 -1.98 17.97
C ARG A 352 -14.41 -3.36 18.04
N LEU A 353 -14.62 -4.19 17.01
CA LEU A 353 -14.05 -5.53 16.94
C LEU A 353 -12.51 -5.49 16.89
N ALA A 354 -11.92 -4.63 16.06
CA ALA A 354 -10.47 -4.47 15.96
C ALA A 354 -9.85 -4.01 17.29
N ALA A 355 -10.48 -3.03 17.95
CA ALA A 355 -10.06 -2.60 19.29
C ALA A 355 -10.19 -3.74 20.30
N TYR A 356 -11.32 -4.47 20.33
CA TYR A 356 -11.51 -5.63 21.21
C TYR A 356 -10.42 -6.70 21.02
N LEU A 357 -10.05 -7.01 19.78
CA LEU A 357 -8.94 -7.94 19.49
C LEU A 357 -7.62 -7.45 20.10
N VAL A 358 -7.33 -6.14 20.01
CA VAL A 358 -6.13 -5.53 20.62
C VAL A 358 -6.16 -5.63 22.15
N LEU A 359 -7.30 -5.31 22.77
CA LEU A 359 -7.49 -5.41 24.22
C LEU A 359 -7.14 -6.81 24.72
N ARG A 360 -7.73 -7.84 24.09
CA ARG A 360 -7.54 -9.25 24.45
C ARG A 360 -6.13 -9.74 24.11
N ALA A 361 -5.56 -9.32 22.97
CA ALA A 361 -4.18 -9.65 22.62
C ALA A 361 -3.18 -9.14 23.67
N CYS A 362 -3.41 -7.95 24.24
CA CYS A 362 -2.57 -7.40 25.32
C CYS A 362 -2.62 -8.23 26.61
N GLU A 363 -3.69 -8.98 26.86
CA GLU A 363 -3.82 -9.87 28.03
C GLU A 363 -3.07 -11.20 27.84
N THR A 364 -2.82 -11.63 26.60
CA THR A 364 -2.16 -12.92 26.31
C THR A 364 -0.64 -12.88 26.44
N LYS A 365 -0.01 -11.73 26.14
CA LYS A 365 1.44 -11.55 26.25
C LYS A 365 1.81 -10.98 27.61
N ALA A 366 2.60 -11.72 28.39
CA ALA A 366 3.02 -11.33 29.74
C ALA A 366 3.76 -9.97 29.84
N GLN A 367 4.24 -9.42 28.73
CA GLN A 367 4.98 -8.15 28.68
C GLN A 367 4.12 -6.95 28.26
N THR A 368 2.90 -7.16 27.78
CA THR A 368 1.97 -6.11 27.36
C THR A 368 0.95 -5.80 28.46
N GLU A 369 0.37 -4.61 28.43
CA GLU A 369 -0.59 -4.17 29.45
C GLU A 369 -1.71 -3.34 28.81
N PHE A 370 -2.96 -3.59 29.20
CA PHE A 370 -4.10 -2.74 28.87
C PHE A 370 -4.77 -2.27 30.15
N THR A 371 -5.10 -0.98 30.21
CA THR A 371 -5.83 -0.38 31.33
C THR A 371 -6.94 0.50 30.79
N HIS A 372 -8.14 0.33 31.34
CA HIS A 372 -9.28 1.19 31.06
C HIS A 372 -9.56 2.08 32.27
N VAL A 373 -9.46 3.40 32.08
CA VAL A 373 -9.83 4.41 33.08
C VAL A 373 -11.02 5.21 32.60
N HIS A 374 -11.86 5.68 33.51
CA HIS A 374 -13.02 6.49 33.15
C HIS A 374 -13.21 7.67 34.10
N GLY A 375 -13.80 8.74 33.59
CA GLY A 375 -14.03 9.99 34.32
C GLY A 375 -14.10 11.19 33.37
N ASN A 376 -14.62 12.32 33.85
CA ASN A 376 -14.64 13.59 33.13
C ASN A 376 -13.52 14.55 33.59
N ASP A 377 -12.61 14.06 34.44
CA ASP A 377 -11.60 14.81 35.18
C ASP A 377 -10.17 14.54 34.68
N LEU A 378 -10.00 14.05 33.44
CA LEU A 378 -8.68 13.81 32.87
C LEU A 378 -7.87 15.12 32.82
N ALA A 379 -6.81 15.19 33.62
CA ALA A 379 -5.97 16.37 33.73
C ALA A 379 -4.48 16.00 33.80
N PRO A 380 -3.58 16.82 33.21
CA PRO A 380 -2.15 16.71 33.47
C PRO A 380 -1.87 16.90 34.96
N THR A 381 -0.93 16.14 35.49
CA THR A 381 -0.49 16.24 36.89
C THR A 381 1.02 16.15 37.00
N ALA A 382 1.56 16.52 38.16
CA ALA A 382 2.98 16.30 38.45
C ALA A 382 3.26 14.82 38.66
N ALA A 383 4.47 14.37 38.33
CA ALA A 383 4.87 13.00 38.59
C ALA A 383 4.82 12.70 40.11
N PRO A 384 4.28 11.53 40.52
CA PRO A 384 4.23 11.14 41.92
C PRO A 384 5.65 10.97 42.51
N VAL A 385 5.77 11.16 43.83
CA VAL A 385 7.04 11.03 44.56
C VAL A 385 6.93 9.89 45.58
N PRO A 386 7.76 8.84 45.51
CA PRO A 386 8.75 8.58 44.46
C PRO A 386 8.11 8.20 43.11
N GLN A 387 8.80 8.49 42.01
CA GLN A 387 8.32 8.10 40.67
C GLN A 387 8.39 6.58 40.52
N PRO A 388 7.29 5.89 40.18
CA PRO A 388 7.29 4.43 40.04
C PRO A 388 8.00 3.97 38.75
N TYR A 389 8.02 4.81 37.72
CA TYR A 389 8.73 4.58 36.45
C TYR A 389 8.97 5.91 35.72
N PRO A 390 9.97 5.97 34.82
CA PRO A 390 10.18 7.16 34.00
C PRO A 390 9.05 7.31 32.98
N ALA A 391 8.43 8.49 32.94
CA ALA A 391 7.47 8.88 31.91
C ALA A 391 7.54 10.41 31.71
N PRO A 392 7.52 10.91 30.45
CA PRO A 392 7.57 12.34 30.16
C PRO A 392 6.26 13.07 30.47
N LEU A 393 5.11 12.36 30.43
CA LEU A 393 3.79 12.92 30.68
C LEU A 393 3.10 12.16 31.81
N TRP A 394 2.38 12.89 32.66
CA TRP A 394 1.63 12.34 33.80
C TRP A 394 0.21 12.87 33.82
N PHE A 395 -0.74 11.99 34.08
CA PHE A 395 -2.17 12.29 34.10
C PHE A 395 -2.84 11.75 35.35
N GLN A 396 -3.92 12.43 35.76
CA GLN A 396 -4.86 11.96 36.75
C GLN A 396 -6.26 11.87 36.11
N CYS A 397 -6.98 10.77 36.38
CA CYS A 397 -8.37 10.56 35.96
C CYS A 397 -9.03 9.54 36.89
N GLY A 398 -10.26 9.79 37.33
CA GLY A 398 -11.02 8.81 38.14
C GLY A 398 -10.28 8.38 39.41
N GLY A 399 -9.52 9.29 40.03
CA GLY A 399 -8.70 9.00 41.21
C GLY A 399 -7.42 8.18 40.96
N THR A 400 -7.13 7.80 39.71
CA THR A 400 -5.92 7.07 39.31
C THR A 400 -4.89 8.03 38.73
N THR A 401 -3.62 7.86 39.09
CA THR A 401 -2.48 8.61 38.51
C THR A 401 -1.59 7.67 37.71
N PHE A 402 -1.26 8.04 36.48
CA PHE A 402 -0.45 7.22 35.58
C PHE A 402 0.42 8.08 34.65
N GLY A 403 1.57 7.54 34.26
CA GLY A 403 2.53 8.19 33.36
C GLY A 403 2.55 7.52 31.98
N VAL A 404 2.71 8.31 30.93
CA VAL A 404 2.75 7.83 29.53
C VAL A 404 3.88 8.49 28.73
N ASP A 405 4.32 7.80 27.68
CA ASP A 405 5.30 8.32 26.73
C ASP A 405 4.66 9.26 25.71
N ALA A 406 3.42 8.96 25.30
CA ALA A 406 2.62 9.80 24.41
C ALA A 406 1.14 9.72 24.79
N ALA A 407 0.40 10.79 24.49
CA ALA A 407 -1.03 10.87 24.71
C ALA A 407 -1.74 11.37 23.45
N ILE A 408 -2.84 10.71 23.10
CA ILE A 408 -3.67 10.97 21.93
C ILE A 408 -5.09 11.29 22.42
N ILE A 409 -5.55 12.51 22.19
CA ILE A 409 -6.85 12.99 22.66
C ILE A 409 -7.83 13.14 21.49
N ARG A 410 -8.96 12.42 21.54
CA ARG A 410 -9.99 12.32 20.49
C ARG A 410 -11.38 12.64 21.02
N HIS A 411 -11.58 13.90 21.41
CA HIS A 411 -12.87 14.41 21.86
C HIS A 411 -13.74 14.98 20.72
N GLY A 412 -13.25 14.92 19.49
CA GLY A 412 -13.90 15.48 18.31
C GLY A 412 -13.64 16.97 18.12
N PRO A 413 -14.17 17.56 17.02
CA PRO A 413 -13.97 18.97 16.69
C PRO A 413 -14.79 19.92 17.56
N ASP A 414 -14.39 21.20 17.60
CA ASP A 414 -15.18 22.28 18.23
C ASP A 414 -16.46 22.58 17.44
N ARG A 415 -17.49 21.75 17.66
CA ARG A 415 -18.79 21.89 17.02
C ARG A 415 -19.51 23.17 17.46
N SER A 416 -19.35 23.58 18.72
CA SER A 416 -19.94 24.80 19.26
C SER A 416 -19.42 26.05 18.54
N GLY A 417 -18.10 26.20 18.47
CA GLY A 417 -17.45 27.31 17.80
C GLY A 417 -17.76 27.33 16.30
N ALA A 418 -17.78 26.18 15.64
CA ALA A 418 -18.13 26.08 14.22
C ALA A 418 -19.59 26.49 13.92
N ARG A 419 -20.52 26.28 14.85
CA ARG A 419 -21.94 26.63 14.69
C ARG A 419 -22.25 28.07 15.08
N LEU A 420 -21.42 28.71 15.90
CA LEU A 420 -21.67 30.03 16.47
C LEU A 420 -22.04 31.10 15.41
N PRO A 421 -21.33 31.23 14.26
CA PRO A 421 -21.68 32.19 13.21
C PRO A 421 -23.07 31.97 12.58
N PHE A 422 -23.65 30.80 12.78
CA PHE A 422 -24.89 30.36 12.13
C PHE A 422 -26.07 30.27 13.09
N THR A 423 -25.92 30.75 14.33
CA THR A 423 -26.92 30.58 15.39
C THR A 423 -28.30 31.08 14.97
N GLU A 424 -28.39 32.27 14.35
CA GLU A 424 -29.65 32.82 13.85
C GLU A 424 -30.25 31.95 12.73
N LEU A 425 -29.44 31.56 11.74
CA LEU A 425 -29.90 30.73 10.62
C LEU A 425 -30.21 29.28 11.02
N LEU A 426 -29.64 28.76 12.11
CA LEU A 426 -29.92 27.42 12.62
C LEU A 426 -31.19 27.39 13.47
N GLY A 427 -31.48 28.43 14.26
CA GLY A 427 -32.62 28.42 15.18
C GLY A 427 -32.64 27.15 16.05
N ASP A 428 -33.78 26.46 16.12
CA ASP A 428 -33.96 25.19 16.86
C ASP A 428 -33.67 23.93 16.01
N TYR A 429 -32.74 24.03 15.04
CA TYR A 429 -32.43 22.92 14.13
C TYR A 429 -31.97 21.66 14.87
N ALA A 430 -31.19 21.80 15.96
CA ALA A 430 -30.70 20.65 16.72
C ALA A 430 -31.83 19.75 17.24
N THR A 431 -32.89 20.36 17.79
CA THR A 431 -34.04 19.64 18.36
C THR A 431 -34.85 18.97 17.26
N THR A 432 -35.18 19.73 16.21
CA THR A 432 -35.98 19.24 15.08
C THR A 432 -35.27 18.14 14.29
N HIS A 433 -33.97 18.29 14.05
CA HIS A 433 -33.15 17.27 13.39
C HIS A 433 -33.01 16.00 14.24
N ASN A 434 -32.83 16.12 15.56
CA ASN A 434 -32.81 14.95 16.45
C ASN A 434 -34.13 14.17 16.45
N ALA A 435 -35.27 14.86 16.37
CA ALA A 435 -36.57 14.20 16.21
C ALA A 435 -36.67 13.45 14.87
N TRP A 436 -36.16 14.05 13.80
CA TRP A 436 -36.08 13.42 12.47
C TRP A 436 -35.16 12.18 12.46
N LEU A 437 -33.99 12.25 13.11
CA LEU A 437 -33.08 11.11 13.24
C LEU A 437 -33.74 9.92 13.96
N LYS A 438 -34.51 10.18 15.01
CA LYS A 438 -35.26 9.14 15.74
C LYS A 438 -36.35 8.49 14.88
N LEU A 439 -36.98 9.26 13.98
CA LEU A 439 -38.03 8.76 13.10
C LEU A 439 -37.49 7.79 12.03
N HIS A 440 -36.29 8.05 11.49
CA HIS A 440 -35.75 7.30 10.35
C HIS A 440 -34.63 6.30 10.69
N GLY A 441 -34.11 6.31 11.93
CA GLY A 441 -33.26 5.24 12.46
C GLY A 441 -31.94 5.02 11.71
N GLU A 442 -31.67 3.77 11.29
CA GLU A 442 -30.43 3.39 10.60
C GLU A 442 -30.27 4.04 9.21
N ALA A 443 -31.38 4.28 8.49
CA ALA A 443 -31.35 4.80 7.12
C ALA A 443 -30.68 6.18 6.98
N VAL A 444 -30.59 6.92 8.09
CA VAL A 444 -29.95 8.25 8.17
C VAL A 444 -28.55 8.20 8.78
N ARG A 445 -28.21 7.13 9.49
CA ARG A 445 -26.87 6.89 10.05
C ARG A 445 -25.89 6.43 8.98
N ILE A 446 -26.32 5.53 8.10
CA ILE A 446 -25.56 5.06 6.94
C ILE A 446 -26.33 5.49 5.68
N PRO A 447 -26.13 6.75 5.22
CA PRO A 447 -26.89 7.26 4.10
C PRO A 447 -26.50 6.53 2.82
N ALA A 448 -27.50 6.21 2.00
CA ALA A 448 -27.33 5.64 0.66
C ALA A 448 -27.95 6.57 -0.38
N ILE A 449 -27.33 6.63 -1.55
CA ILE A 449 -27.91 7.35 -2.69
C ILE A 449 -29.07 6.55 -3.28
N SER A 450 -30.20 7.20 -3.45
CA SER A 450 -31.39 6.65 -4.10
C SER A 450 -31.13 6.41 -5.59
N PRO A 451 -31.72 5.36 -6.18
CA PRO A 451 -31.58 5.10 -7.62
C PRO A 451 -31.96 6.31 -8.49
N ALA A 452 -33.00 7.04 -8.11
CA ALA A 452 -33.47 8.20 -8.85
C ALA A 452 -32.50 9.41 -8.77
N ALA A 453 -31.88 9.65 -7.61
CA ALA A 453 -30.85 10.68 -7.49
C ALA A 453 -29.60 10.31 -8.29
N ARG A 454 -29.17 9.05 -8.21
CA ARG A 454 -28.05 8.52 -8.99
C ARG A 454 -28.30 8.68 -10.48
N GLU A 455 -29.43 8.21 -10.99
CA GLU A 455 -29.79 8.32 -12.40
C GLU A 455 -29.82 9.78 -12.87
N ALA A 456 -30.46 10.67 -12.10
CA ALA A 456 -30.55 12.09 -12.44
C ALA A 456 -29.17 12.76 -12.54
N LEU A 457 -28.26 12.45 -11.62
CA LEU A 457 -26.91 13.01 -11.60
C LEU A 457 -26.03 12.41 -12.71
N VAL A 458 -26.12 11.10 -12.96
CA VAL A 458 -25.39 10.44 -14.06
C VAL A 458 -25.80 11.02 -15.41
N ILE A 459 -27.11 11.15 -15.66
CA ILE A 459 -27.62 11.76 -16.90
C ILE A 459 -27.13 13.20 -17.04
N ALA A 460 -27.21 14.00 -15.97
CA ALA A 460 -26.76 15.39 -16.00
C ALA A 460 -25.25 15.51 -16.24
N ALA A 461 -24.45 14.65 -15.61
CA ALA A 461 -23.00 14.60 -15.79
C ALA A 461 -22.61 14.23 -17.23
N GLN A 462 -23.28 13.22 -17.80
CA GLN A 462 -23.08 12.81 -19.20
C GLN A 462 -23.47 13.92 -20.18
N GLN A 463 -24.62 14.57 -19.97
CA GLN A 463 -25.08 15.68 -20.81
C GLN A 463 -24.14 16.90 -20.73
N ALA A 464 -23.54 17.14 -19.57
CA ALA A 464 -22.55 18.20 -19.39
C ALA A 464 -21.16 17.85 -19.98
N GLY A 465 -20.93 16.59 -20.36
CA GLY A 465 -19.63 16.13 -20.87
C GLY A 465 -18.56 15.99 -19.79
N LEU A 466 -18.94 15.64 -18.55
CA LEU A 466 -17.97 15.32 -17.52
C LEU A 466 -17.16 14.07 -17.91
N PRO A 467 -15.84 14.07 -17.67
CA PRO A 467 -15.02 12.89 -17.91
C PRO A 467 -15.40 11.75 -16.95
N LEU A 468 -15.01 10.53 -17.29
CA LEU A 468 -15.11 9.38 -16.37
C LEU A 468 -14.33 9.66 -15.06
N PRO A 469 -14.69 9.00 -13.95
CA PRO A 469 -13.92 9.11 -12.71
C PRO A 469 -12.43 8.83 -12.90
N LEU A 470 -11.57 9.51 -12.14
CA LEU A 470 -10.12 9.45 -12.34
C LEU A 470 -9.54 8.04 -12.17
N TYR A 471 -10.09 7.25 -11.25
CA TYR A 471 -9.65 5.86 -11.08
C TYR A 471 -9.98 5.00 -12.30
N GLN A 472 -11.15 5.21 -12.94
CA GLN A 472 -11.50 4.53 -14.19
C GLN A 472 -10.62 5.00 -15.34
N GLN A 473 -10.29 6.29 -15.41
CA GLN A 473 -9.34 6.81 -16.39
C GLN A 473 -7.97 6.13 -16.24
N ARG A 474 -7.46 6.00 -15.00
CA ARG A 474 -6.22 5.28 -14.71
C ARG A 474 -6.30 3.80 -15.12
N GLN A 475 -7.41 3.12 -14.83
CA GLN A 475 -7.63 1.74 -15.25
C GLN A 475 -7.65 1.60 -16.78
N LEU A 476 -8.35 2.49 -17.49
CA LEU A 476 -8.38 2.52 -18.95
C LEU A 476 -7.00 2.81 -19.55
N GLN A 477 -6.21 3.69 -18.91
CA GLN A 477 -4.82 3.93 -19.30
C GLN A 477 -3.96 2.67 -19.12
N LEU A 478 -4.15 1.92 -18.02
CA LEU A 478 -3.49 0.64 -17.79
C LEU A 478 -3.94 -0.46 -18.76
N GLN A 479 -5.12 -0.34 -19.37
CA GLN A 479 -5.56 -1.30 -20.41
C GLN A 479 -5.11 -0.89 -21.82
N ARG A 480 -4.75 0.38 -22.03
CA ARG A 480 -4.33 0.87 -23.35
C ARG A 480 -2.93 0.34 -23.69
N PRO A 481 -2.77 -0.46 -24.76
CA PRO A 481 -1.47 -1.00 -25.11
C PRO A 481 -0.46 0.11 -25.46
N ARG A 482 0.71 0.04 -24.87
CA ARG A 482 1.89 0.81 -25.29
C ARG A 482 2.46 0.17 -26.54
N ARG A 483 2.99 0.97 -27.45
CA ARG A 483 3.46 0.52 -28.77
C ARG A 483 4.94 0.80 -28.91
N ILE A 484 5.67 -0.22 -29.31
CA ILE A 484 7.09 -0.18 -29.65
C ILE A 484 7.22 -0.73 -31.07
N ARG A 485 8.09 -0.15 -31.88
CA ARG A 485 8.42 -0.64 -33.21
C ARG A 485 9.92 -0.71 -33.36
N VAL A 486 10.40 -1.85 -33.83
CA VAL A 486 11.81 -2.07 -34.17
C VAL A 486 11.89 -2.62 -35.58
N GLN A 487 12.66 -1.97 -36.44
CA GLN A 487 12.84 -2.40 -37.82
C GLN A 487 14.21 -2.01 -38.36
N PRO A 488 14.71 -2.67 -39.41
CA PRO A 488 15.87 -2.22 -40.16
C PRO A 488 15.70 -0.80 -40.72
N ASP A 489 16.77 -0.01 -40.69
CA ASP A 489 16.86 1.33 -41.26
C ASP A 489 18.29 1.58 -41.76
N GLY A 490 18.48 1.50 -43.08
CA GLY A 490 19.81 1.54 -43.70
C GLY A 490 20.69 0.39 -43.23
N SER A 491 21.87 0.72 -42.67
CA SER A 491 22.81 -0.25 -42.10
C SER A 491 22.60 -0.53 -40.61
N GLY A 492 21.55 0.05 -39.99
CA GLY A 492 21.25 -0.09 -38.58
C GLY A 492 19.80 -0.49 -38.33
N LEU A 493 19.36 -0.27 -37.10
CA LEU A 493 17.98 -0.46 -36.66
C LEU A 493 17.39 0.88 -36.24
N ARG A 494 16.08 0.99 -36.43
CA ARG A 494 15.25 2.08 -35.94
C ARG A 494 14.34 1.56 -34.84
N TRP A 495 14.45 2.18 -33.67
CA TRP A 495 13.48 2.09 -32.58
C TRP A 495 12.53 3.28 -32.65
N SER A 496 11.24 3.06 -32.41
CA SER A 496 10.27 4.13 -32.22
C SER A 496 9.04 3.64 -31.47
N GLY A 497 8.32 4.51 -30.77
CA GLY A 497 7.16 4.12 -29.98
C GLY A 497 6.82 5.08 -28.86
N ASP A 498 5.92 4.65 -27.98
CA ASP A 498 5.44 5.45 -26.85
C ASP A 498 6.53 5.65 -25.77
N LEU A 499 7.71 5.03 -25.91
CA LEU A 499 8.82 5.08 -24.95
C LEU A 499 10.20 4.93 -25.66
N ALA A 500 11.23 5.58 -25.11
CA ALA A 500 12.62 5.50 -25.55
C ALA A 500 13.27 4.15 -25.20
N SER A 501 14.25 3.68 -25.97
CA SER A 501 14.78 2.31 -25.82
C SER A 501 15.35 2.01 -24.42
N ALA A 502 16.02 2.99 -23.82
CA ALA A 502 16.62 2.89 -22.49
C ALA A 502 15.61 2.75 -21.34
N ALA A 503 14.34 3.13 -21.55
CA ALA A 503 13.30 3.07 -20.53
C ALA A 503 12.45 1.79 -20.61
N ILE A 504 12.84 0.80 -21.43
CA ILE A 504 12.03 -0.42 -21.65
C ILE A 504 11.79 -1.18 -20.34
N GLY A 505 12.72 -1.10 -19.38
CA GLY A 505 12.59 -1.69 -18.04
C GLY A 505 11.36 -1.19 -17.26
N ASP A 506 10.89 0.03 -17.52
CA ASP A 506 9.73 0.63 -16.83
C ASP A 506 8.42 -0.12 -17.11
N LEU A 507 8.37 -0.90 -18.20
CA LEU A 507 7.19 -1.66 -18.60
C LEU A 507 7.27 -3.16 -18.24
N TRP A 508 8.37 -3.61 -17.62
CA TRP A 508 8.70 -5.03 -17.57
C TRP A 508 7.97 -5.82 -16.48
N ALA A 509 7.44 -5.17 -15.44
CA ALA A 509 6.70 -5.83 -14.36
C ALA A 509 5.46 -5.03 -13.93
N PRO A 510 4.37 -5.69 -13.49
CA PRO A 510 3.12 -5.04 -13.10
C PRO A 510 3.25 -4.00 -11.97
N PRO A 511 2.35 -3.00 -11.88
CA PRO A 511 1.22 -2.77 -12.80
C PRO A 511 1.63 -1.95 -14.02
N THR A 512 1.86 -2.62 -15.15
CA THR A 512 2.17 -1.98 -16.43
C THR A 512 1.08 -2.28 -17.47
N PRO A 513 0.85 -1.34 -18.40
CA PRO A 513 -0.07 -1.57 -19.50
C PRO A 513 0.43 -2.68 -20.45
N PRO A 514 -0.47 -3.32 -21.22
CA PRO A 514 -0.07 -4.22 -22.29
C PRO A 514 0.92 -3.55 -23.25
N VAL A 515 1.80 -4.33 -23.89
CA VAL A 515 2.81 -3.80 -24.81
C VAL A 515 2.74 -4.52 -26.14
N ASN A 516 2.47 -3.79 -27.22
CA ASN A 516 2.57 -4.31 -28.59
C ASN A 516 3.92 -3.95 -29.17
N ILE A 517 4.72 -4.96 -29.52
CA ILE A 517 6.05 -4.79 -30.10
C ILE A 517 5.98 -5.17 -31.58
N TYR A 518 5.96 -4.17 -32.44
CA TYR A 518 5.92 -4.33 -33.89
C TYR A 518 7.33 -4.59 -34.42
N VAL A 519 7.56 -5.83 -34.87
CA VAL A 519 8.82 -6.29 -35.44
C VAL A 519 8.54 -6.95 -36.79
N PRO A 520 8.38 -6.16 -37.86
CA PRO A 520 8.00 -6.68 -39.17
C PRO A 520 9.09 -7.53 -39.85
N SER A 521 10.33 -7.44 -39.36
CA SER A 521 11.47 -8.21 -39.87
C SER A 521 11.69 -9.50 -39.08
N PRO A 522 12.26 -10.54 -39.73
CA PRO A 522 12.67 -11.75 -39.05
C PRO A 522 13.84 -11.51 -38.07
N PRO A 523 14.02 -12.39 -37.05
CA PRO A 523 15.01 -12.20 -35.98
C PRO A 523 16.46 -12.05 -36.46
N ASP A 524 16.85 -12.73 -37.53
CA ASP A 524 18.19 -12.68 -38.13
C ASP A 524 18.58 -11.27 -38.62
N GLN A 525 17.60 -10.46 -39.05
CA GLN A 525 17.81 -9.08 -39.46
C GLN A 525 17.92 -8.09 -38.29
N LEU A 526 17.57 -8.51 -37.07
CA LEU A 526 17.63 -7.68 -35.87
C LEU A 526 18.89 -7.95 -35.03
N GLY A 527 19.65 -9.01 -35.33
CA GLY A 527 20.82 -9.41 -34.55
C GLY A 527 20.48 -9.61 -33.06
N GLY A 528 21.37 -9.18 -32.17
CA GLY A 528 21.19 -9.30 -30.71
C GLY A 528 19.98 -8.54 -30.14
N VAL A 529 19.32 -7.68 -30.92
CA VAL A 529 18.08 -7.02 -30.49
C VAL A 529 16.90 -7.99 -30.45
N ALA A 530 16.89 -9.03 -31.29
CA ALA A 530 15.87 -10.08 -31.22
C ALA A 530 15.84 -10.75 -29.84
N GLY A 531 17.02 -11.11 -29.31
CA GLY A 531 17.16 -11.68 -27.96
C GLY A 531 16.62 -10.73 -26.88
N ALA A 532 16.96 -9.45 -26.93
CA ALA A 532 16.45 -8.46 -25.97
C ALA A 532 14.91 -8.29 -26.01
N ILE A 533 14.31 -8.31 -27.21
CA ILE A 533 12.85 -8.22 -27.39
C ILE A 533 12.16 -9.47 -26.84
N VAL A 534 12.68 -10.66 -27.14
CA VAL A 534 12.15 -11.93 -26.62
C VAL A 534 12.26 -11.96 -25.10
N ARG A 535 13.42 -11.58 -24.55
CA ARG A 535 13.65 -11.45 -23.11
C ARG A 535 12.60 -10.56 -22.44
N PHE A 536 12.36 -9.36 -23.00
CA PHE A 536 11.34 -8.47 -22.47
C PHE A 536 9.96 -9.13 -22.51
N ALA A 537 9.56 -9.65 -23.67
CA ALA A 537 8.22 -10.17 -23.88
C ALA A 537 7.91 -11.37 -22.98
N LEU A 538 8.85 -12.30 -22.88
CA LEU A 538 8.76 -13.52 -22.09
C LEU A 538 8.51 -13.25 -20.61
N HIS A 539 9.26 -12.31 -20.04
CA HIS A 539 9.15 -12.01 -18.61
C HIS A 539 8.06 -10.99 -18.26
N SER A 540 7.59 -10.17 -19.20
CA SER A 540 6.51 -9.19 -18.94
C SER A 540 5.14 -9.83 -18.69
N GLY A 541 4.85 -10.96 -19.35
CA GLY A 541 3.52 -11.59 -19.34
C GLY A 541 2.38 -10.75 -19.94
N ARG A 542 2.67 -9.54 -20.45
CA ARG A 542 1.71 -8.59 -21.02
C ARG A 542 2.16 -8.00 -22.35
N ALA A 543 3.23 -8.51 -22.93
CA ALA A 543 3.71 -8.11 -24.24
C ALA A 543 3.25 -9.09 -25.33
N THR A 544 2.86 -8.54 -26.47
CA THR A 544 2.54 -9.27 -27.70
C THR A 544 3.50 -8.83 -28.80
N LEU A 545 4.16 -9.80 -29.43
CA LEU A 545 4.98 -9.57 -30.62
C LEU A 545 4.08 -9.53 -31.85
N ILE A 546 4.08 -8.42 -32.58
CA ILE A 546 3.35 -8.27 -33.84
C ILE A 546 4.35 -8.46 -34.98
N ALA A 547 4.39 -9.68 -35.51
CA ALA A 547 5.46 -10.18 -36.37
C ALA A 547 4.99 -11.35 -37.28
N GLY A 548 5.87 -11.84 -38.15
CA GLY A 548 5.67 -13.11 -38.84
C GLY A 548 5.76 -14.30 -37.86
N PRO A 549 4.67 -15.03 -37.55
CA PRO A 549 4.70 -16.01 -36.45
C PRO A 549 5.62 -17.21 -36.68
N GLY A 550 5.88 -17.59 -37.94
CA GLY A 550 6.75 -18.72 -38.28
C GLY A 550 8.21 -18.47 -37.89
N ASP A 551 8.79 -17.38 -38.38
CA ASP A 551 10.21 -17.03 -38.17
C ASP A 551 10.51 -16.80 -36.68
N TRP A 552 9.60 -16.12 -35.98
CA TRP A 552 9.76 -15.80 -34.57
C TRP A 552 9.58 -17.02 -33.66
N ARG A 553 8.68 -17.97 -33.97
CA ARG A 553 8.57 -19.21 -33.19
C ARG A 553 9.84 -20.06 -33.30
N ALA A 554 10.39 -20.21 -34.50
CA ALA A 554 11.63 -20.96 -34.71
C ALA A 554 12.80 -20.40 -33.90
N PHE A 555 12.85 -19.07 -33.69
CA PHE A 555 13.85 -18.41 -32.85
C PHE A 555 13.58 -18.55 -31.34
N ILE A 556 12.31 -18.52 -30.91
CA ILE A 556 11.91 -18.49 -29.49
C ILE A 556 11.89 -19.88 -28.85
N ASP A 557 11.45 -20.92 -29.58
CA ASP A 557 11.26 -22.26 -29.00
C ASP A 557 12.53 -22.81 -28.33
N PRO A 558 13.74 -22.69 -28.92
CA PRO A 558 14.99 -23.10 -28.27
C PRO A 558 15.32 -22.31 -27.00
N LEU A 559 14.86 -21.05 -26.90
CA LEU A 559 15.13 -20.15 -25.77
C LEU A 559 14.09 -20.30 -24.64
N THR A 560 13.05 -21.12 -24.84
CA THR A 560 11.90 -21.24 -23.95
C THR A 560 11.63 -22.69 -23.57
N THR A 561 10.69 -23.36 -24.25
CA THR A 561 10.33 -24.76 -23.99
C THR A 561 11.47 -25.74 -24.27
N GLY A 562 12.37 -25.40 -25.18
CA GLY A 562 13.55 -26.20 -25.53
C GLY A 562 14.84 -25.83 -24.81
N SER A 563 14.80 -24.87 -23.85
CA SER A 563 16.01 -24.34 -23.21
C SER A 563 16.82 -25.41 -22.47
N ALA A 564 18.15 -25.30 -22.52
CA ALA A 564 19.05 -26.20 -21.82
C ALA A 564 19.18 -25.88 -20.32
N HIS A 565 18.73 -24.71 -19.89
CA HIS A 565 19.05 -24.16 -18.57
C HIS A 565 17.85 -23.85 -17.67
N ALA A 566 16.64 -23.72 -18.24
CA ALA A 566 15.47 -23.26 -17.51
C ALA A 566 14.21 -24.10 -17.79
N GLU A 567 13.33 -24.17 -16.79
CA GLU A 567 11.98 -24.72 -16.91
C GLU A 567 10.92 -23.60 -16.82
N HIS A 568 9.67 -23.93 -17.15
CA HIS A 568 8.51 -23.08 -16.89
C HIS A 568 8.55 -21.65 -17.48
N LEU A 569 9.19 -21.49 -18.64
CA LEU A 569 9.20 -20.24 -19.41
C LEU A 569 8.27 -20.37 -20.61
N PRO A 570 6.99 -19.94 -20.52
CA PRO A 570 6.08 -19.99 -21.64
C PRO A 570 6.51 -18.99 -22.72
N PRO A 571 6.38 -19.35 -24.02
CA PRO A 571 6.67 -18.42 -25.11
C PRO A 571 5.71 -17.23 -25.06
N PRO A 572 6.17 -16.02 -25.46
CA PRO A 572 5.29 -14.85 -25.55
C PRO A 572 4.25 -15.01 -26.66
N ALA A 573 3.15 -14.24 -26.56
CA ALA A 573 2.16 -14.18 -27.62
C ALA A 573 2.76 -13.57 -28.90
N ILE A 574 2.53 -14.23 -30.04
CA ILE A 574 2.91 -13.73 -31.36
C ILE A 574 1.67 -13.68 -32.25
N GLU A 575 1.38 -12.51 -32.81
CA GLU A 575 0.25 -12.27 -33.69
C GLU A 575 0.72 -11.71 -35.04
N ALA A 576 0.07 -12.12 -36.11
CA ALA A 576 0.26 -11.51 -37.41
C ALA A 576 -0.52 -10.20 -37.48
N GLY A 577 0.11 -9.12 -37.95
CA GLY A 577 -0.56 -7.82 -38.07
C GLY A 577 0.27 -6.79 -38.82
N ALA A 578 -0.41 -5.77 -39.35
CA ALA A 578 0.25 -4.63 -39.97
C ALA A 578 0.74 -3.65 -38.89
N PRO A 579 1.91 -3.01 -39.06
CA PRO A 579 2.42 -2.04 -38.10
C PRO A 579 1.50 -0.81 -38.06
N ALA A 580 0.93 -0.52 -36.88
CA ALA A 580 0.03 0.62 -36.67
C ALA A 580 0.63 1.57 -35.62
N GLY A 581 0.96 2.80 -36.04
CA GLY A 581 1.30 3.93 -35.16
C GLY A 581 2.35 3.66 -34.08
N ALA A 582 3.59 4.11 -34.28
CA ALA A 582 4.65 4.09 -33.26
C ALA A 582 5.77 5.03 -33.72
N THR A 583 5.49 6.34 -33.81
CA THR A 583 6.37 7.31 -34.49
C THR A 583 7.06 8.29 -33.54
N GLN A 584 6.84 8.15 -32.23
CA GLN A 584 7.49 8.95 -31.19
C GLN A 584 8.82 8.30 -30.75
N ASN A 585 9.63 9.01 -29.97
CA ASN A 585 10.92 8.51 -29.41
C ASN A 585 11.79 7.78 -30.45
N VAL A 586 12.04 8.43 -31.58
CA VAL A 586 12.78 7.80 -32.69
C VAL A 586 14.27 7.77 -32.37
N GLU A 587 14.86 6.58 -32.43
CA GLU A 587 16.28 6.36 -32.25
C GLU A 587 16.82 5.49 -33.39
N GLN A 588 17.95 5.88 -33.98
CA GLN A 588 18.67 5.11 -34.98
C GLN A 588 19.99 4.64 -34.36
N SER A 589 20.25 3.34 -34.39
CA SER A 589 21.41 2.75 -33.75
C SER A 589 21.84 1.47 -34.47
N GLY A 590 23.12 1.10 -34.38
CA GLY A 590 23.56 -0.24 -34.78
C GLY A 590 22.90 -1.32 -33.92
N SER A 591 22.73 -2.52 -34.48
CA SER A 591 22.16 -3.67 -33.78
C SER A 591 22.80 -3.90 -32.41
N ASP A 592 24.13 -3.96 -32.35
CA ASP A 592 24.86 -4.29 -31.13
C ASP A 592 24.69 -3.23 -30.03
N ASN A 593 24.75 -1.95 -30.41
CA ASN A 593 24.55 -0.85 -29.47
C ASN A 593 23.12 -0.81 -28.93
N LEU A 594 22.11 -1.03 -29.78
CA LEU A 594 20.72 -1.10 -29.33
C LEU A 594 20.50 -2.32 -28.43
N SER A 595 21.07 -3.48 -28.76
CA SER A 595 21.02 -4.69 -27.93
C SER A 595 21.63 -4.43 -26.54
N LEU A 596 22.79 -3.77 -26.48
CA LEU A 596 23.46 -3.40 -25.22
C LEU A 596 22.58 -2.49 -24.36
N VAL A 597 21.97 -1.45 -24.95
CA VAL A 597 21.06 -0.53 -24.24
C VAL A 597 19.87 -1.29 -23.65
N LEU A 598 19.22 -2.15 -24.45
CA LEU A 598 18.06 -2.92 -24.01
C LEU A 598 18.41 -3.92 -22.91
N HIS A 599 19.45 -4.74 -23.09
CA HIS A 599 19.89 -5.69 -22.06
C HIS A 599 20.36 -4.98 -20.80
N GLY A 600 21.04 -3.84 -20.92
CA GLY A 600 21.47 -3.01 -19.80
C GLY A 600 20.30 -2.47 -18.98
N ALA A 601 19.28 -1.91 -19.64
CA ALA A 601 18.06 -1.43 -18.97
C ALA A 601 17.33 -2.55 -18.22
N LEU A 602 17.22 -3.74 -18.84
CA LEU A 602 16.61 -4.91 -18.22
C LEU A 602 17.47 -5.44 -17.05
N ASN A 603 18.80 -5.49 -17.18
CA ASN A 603 19.69 -5.90 -16.08
C ASN A 603 19.59 -4.94 -14.88
N ALA A 604 19.54 -3.63 -15.13
CA ALA A 604 19.36 -2.61 -14.09
C ALA A 604 18.02 -2.79 -13.36
N TRP A 605 16.95 -3.14 -14.07
CA TRP A 605 15.67 -3.48 -13.44
C TRP A 605 15.80 -4.67 -12.48
N VAL A 606 16.46 -5.77 -12.89
CA VAL A 606 16.67 -6.95 -12.03
C VAL A 606 17.48 -6.59 -10.79
N LEU A 607 18.54 -5.79 -10.94
CA LEU A 607 19.37 -5.35 -9.81
C LEU A 607 18.55 -4.54 -8.81
N ASN A 608 17.73 -3.59 -9.28
CA ASN A 608 16.87 -2.77 -8.43
C ASN A 608 15.83 -3.61 -7.70
N ALA A 609 15.18 -4.56 -8.39
CA ALA A 609 14.20 -5.45 -7.79
C ALA A 609 14.83 -6.36 -6.72
N ALA A 610 16.01 -6.93 -7.01
CA ALA A 610 16.76 -7.71 -6.04
C ALA A 610 17.18 -6.86 -4.81
N ASN A 611 17.62 -5.62 -5.03
CA ASN A 611 18.00 -4.70 -3.96
C ASN A 611 16.85 -4.42 -2.99
N GLN A 612 15.63 -4.23 -3.50
CA GLN A 612 14.44 -4.01 -2.66
C GLN A 612 14.16 -5.24 -1.77
N THR A 613 14.04 -6.43 -2.37
CA THR A 613 13.75 -7.66 -1.63
C THR A 613 14.86 -8.02 -0.63
N LEU A 614 16.12 -7.89 -1.02
CA LEU A 614 17.25 -8.14 -0.12
C LEU A 614 17.30 -7.13 1.02
N GLY A 615 17.02 -5.85 0.74
CA GLY A 615 16.94 -4.80 1.76
C GLY A 615 15.91 -5.11 2.85
N ASP A 616 14.72 -5.54 2.45
CA ASP A 616 13.65 -5.93 3.39
C ASP A 616 14.05 -7.14 4.24
N PHE A 617 14.63 -8.17 3.62
CA PHE A 617 15.11 -9.36 4.34
C PHE A 617 16.24 -9.02 5.31
N ILE A 618 17.23 -8.23 4.89
CA ILE A 618 18.36 -7.82 5.72
C ILE A 618 17.87 -7.00 6.92
N GLY A 619 16.96 -6.04 6.69
CA GLY A 619 16.43 -5.16 7.72
C GLY A 619 15.51 -5.87 8.73
N THR A 620 14.66 -6.78 8.27
CA THR A 620 13.57 -7.35 9.09
C THR A 620 13.78 -8.82 9.47
N GLY A 621 14.60 -9.56 8.71
CA GLY A 621 14.71 -11.02 8.77
C GLY A 621 13.49 -11.77 8.23
N ARG A 622 12.47 -11.08 7.70
CA ARG A 622 11.27 -11.71 7.12
C ARG A 622 11.54 -12.09 5.65
N ASP A 623 11.14 -13.30 5.27
CA ASP A 623 11.21 -13.80 3.88
C ASP A 623 9.81 -14.24 3.41
N PRO A 624 8.88 -13.29 3.18
CA PRO A 624 7.56 -13.60 2.68
C PRO A 624 7.66 -14.29 1.31
N GLY A 625 7.01 -15.45 1.18
CA GLY A 625 7.06 -16.25 -0.06
C GLY A 625 8.31 -17.13 -0.20
N GLN A 626 9.20 -17.20 0.81
CA GLN A 626 10.38 -18.08 0.83
C GLN A 626 11.34 -17.87 -0.36
N THR A 627 11.55 -16.60 -0.74
CA THR A 627 12.41 -16.23 -1.87
C THR A 627 13.87 -16.49 -1.53
N ILE A 628 14.32 -16.03 -0.35
CA ILE A 628 15.68 -16.25 0.16
C ILE A 628 15.90 -17.71 0.51
N GLY A 629 14.91 -18.35 1.14
CA GLY A 629 14.88 -19.79 1.35
C GLY A 629 15.74 -20.30 2.50
N PHE A 630 16.35 -19.44 3.32
CA PHE A 630 17.04 -19.83 4.56
C PHE A 630 16.95 -18.73 5.62
N PRO A 631 16.95 -19.07 6.93
CA PRO A 631 17.01 -18.07 7.99
C PRO A 631 18.43 -17.51 8.12
N ALA A 632 18.55 -16.23 8.50
CA ALA A 632 19.83 -15.61 8.81
C ALA A 632 19.75 -14.88 10.16
N ALA A 633 20.68 -15.14 11.08
CA ALA A 633 20.78 -14.46 12.36
C ALA A 633 21.07 -12.95 12.21
N PRO A 634 20.74 -12.10 13.21
CA PRO A 634 20.90 -10.65 13.09
C PRO A 634 22.32 -10.18 12.75
N ASP A 635 23.35 -10.78 13.34
CA ASP A 635 24.75 -10.49 13.08
C ASP A 635 25.17 -10.84 11.64
N LEU A 636 24.73 -11.99 11.13
CA LEU A 636 24.93 -12.39 9.75
C LEU A 636 24.24 -11.42 8.79
N ARG A 637 22.99 -11.01 9.06
CA ARG A 637 22.26 -10.06 8.21
C ARG A 637 22.93 -8.69 8.14
N VAL A 638 23.42 -8.17 9.26
CA VAL A 638 24.19 -6.91 9.28
C VAL A 638 25.39 -7.03 8.35
N ARG A 639 26.15 -8.13 8.44
CA ARG A 639 27.31 -8.37 7.58
C ARG A 639 26.94 -8.51 6.10
N MET A 640 25.86 -9.23 5.79
CA MET A 640 25.32 -9.35 4.43
C MET A 640 24.96 -7.96 3.86
N GLY A 641 24.38 -7.08 4.69
CA GLY A 641 24.05 -5.70 4.30
C GLY A 641 25.26 -4.86 3.95
N GLU A 642 26.34 -4.93 4.74
CA GLU A 642 27.59 -4.24 4.44
C GLU A 642 28.20 -4.67 3.10
N ILE A 643 28.24 -5.99 2.86
CA ILE A 643 28.79 -6.56 1.61
C ILE A 643 27.89 -6.18 0.42
N TRP A 644 26.58 -6.30 0.59
CA TRP A 644 25.61 -5.98 -0.46
C TRP A 644 25.69 -4.53 -0.90
N ALA A 645 25.84 -3.58 0.04
CA ALA A 645 26.00 -2.17 -0.30
C ALA A 645 27.20 -1.93 -1.26
N GLY A 646 28.32 -2.61 -1.01
CA GLY A 646 29.50 -2.56 -1.89
C GLY A 646 29.28 -3.23 -3.23
N TRP A 647 28.74 -4.46 -3.23
CA TRP A 647 28.46 -5.21 -4.46
C TRP A 647 27.45 -4.49 -5.35
N HIS A 648 26.35 -4.00 -4.78
CA HIS A 648 25.31 -3.26 -5.48
C HIS A 648 25.88 -2.01 -6.18
N ALA A 649 26.73 -1.25 -5.49
CA ALA A 649 27.38 -0.08 -6.08
C ALA A 649 28.30 -0.45 -7.27
N GLN A 650 29.09 -1.51 -7.15
CA GLN A 650 29.96 -1.99 -8.24
C GLN A 650 29.17 -2.51 -9.44
N LEU A 651 28.14 -3.32 -9.18
CA LEU A 651 27.25 -3.88 -10.19
C LEU A 651 26.45 -2.79 -10.92
N ALA A 652 25.96 -1.77 -10.20
CA ALA A 652 25.26 -0.64 -10.81
C ALA A 652 26.18 0.25 -11.66
N ALA A 653 27.46 0.37 -11.28
CA ALA A 653 28.42 1.20 -11.99
C ALA A 653 29.02 0.52 -13.24
N THR A 654 28.96 -0.82 -13.33
CA THR A 654 29.69 -1.59 -14.35
C THR A 654 28.74 -2.58 -15.07
N PRO A 655 28.12 -2.16 -16.20
CA PRO A 655 27.12 -2.97 -16.91
C PRO A 655 27.62 -4.36 -17.34
N GLU A 656 28.88 -4.47 -17.76
CA GLU A 656 29.49 -5.72 -18.21
C GLU A 656 29.64 -6.72 -17.05
N LEU A 657 30.02 -6.23 -15.87
CA LEU A 657 30.10 -7.02 -14.65
C LEU A 657 28.71 -7.51 -14.24
N LEU A 658 27.69 -6.64 -14.27
CA LEU A 658 26.32 -7.00 -13.95
C LEU A 658 25.76 -8.04 -14.94
N ASP A 659 25.98 -7.86 -16.23
CA ASP A 659 25.56 -8.82 -17.27
C ASP A 659 26.18 -10.19 -17.04
N ARG A 660 27.50 -10.25 -16.79
CA ARG A 660 28.18 -11.52 -16.48
C ARG A 660 27.67 -12.14 -15.19
N PHE A 661 27.54 -11.35 -14.13
CA PHE A 661 27.08 -11.82 -12.82
C PHE A 661 25.70 -12.46 -12.91
N LEU A 662 24.74 -11.81 -13.57
CA LEU A 662 23.38 -12.31 -13.73
C LEU A 662 23.30 -13.51 -14.70
N ARG A 663 24.06 -13.52 -15.80
CA ARG A 663 24.08 -14.67 -16.73
C ARG A 663 24.51 -15.95 -16.03
N LEU A 664 25.60 -15.89 -15.28
CA LEU A 664 26.15 -17.06 -14.59
C LEU A 664 25.30 -17.50 -13.38
N MET A 665 24.40 -16.63 -12.88
CA MET A 665 23.38 -17.01 -11.90
C MET A 665 22.30 -17.91 -12.50
N VAL A 666 21.95 -17.76 -13.78
CA VAL A 666 20.88 -18.55 -14.44
C VAL A 666 21.41 -19.59 -15.42
N CYS A 667 22.72 -19.64 -15.64
CA CYS A 667 23.39 -20.58 -16.54
C CYS A 667 24.72 -21.06 -15.93
N ALA A 668 24.95 -22.37 -15.91
CA ALA A 668 26.21 -22.96 -15.44
C ALA A 668 27.36 -22.82 -16.44
N GLU A 669 27.07 -22.55 -17.72
CA GLU A 669 28.06 -22.51 -18.78
C GLU A 669 28.77 -21.15 -18.86
N ASP A 670 30.05 -21.13 -18.53
CA ASP A 670 30.91 -19.95 -18.68
C ASP A 670 31.64 -19.96 -20.04
N ARG A 671 30.88 -19.81 -21.12
CA ARG A 671 31.36 -19.75 -22.52
C ARG A 671 30.71 -18.57 -23.26
N ASP A 672 31.33 -18.14 -24.36
CA ASP A 672 30.79 -17.05 -25.20
C ASP A 672 29.73 -17.57 -26.20
N GLU A 673 29.71 -18.89 -26.42
CA GLU A 673 28.62 -19.57 -27.13
C GLU A 673 27.38 -19.59 -26.22
N GLY A 674 26.21 -19.26 -26.76
CA GLY A 674 24.94 -19.28 -26.00
C GLY A 674 24.66 -18.05 -25.12
N LEU A 675 25.44 -16.97 -25.25
CA LEU A 675 25.25 -15.72 -24.48
C LEU A 675 23.82 -15.17 -24.54
N ASP A 676 23.18 -15.25 -25.70
CA ASP A 676 21.82 -14.74 -25.91
C ASP A 676 20.78 -15.59 -25.17
N GLU A 677 20.95 -16.92 -25.10
CA GLU A 677 20.08 -17.79 -24.30
C GLU A 677 20.18 -17.41 -22.83
N ALA A 678 21.40 -17.36 -22.27
CA ALA A 678 21.58 -16.98 -20.87
C ALA A 678 20.99 -15.60 -20.55
N ARG A 679 21.11 -14.61 -21.45
CA ARG A 679 20.49 -13.29 -21.27
C ARG A 679 18.97 -13.34 -21.28
N VAL A 680 18.37 -14.10 -22.18
CA VAL A 680 16.91 -14.22 -22.33
C VAL A 680 16.24 -14.79 -21.08
N LEU A 681 16.95 -15.64 -20.33
CA LEU A 681 16.45 -16.24 -19.09
C LEU A 681 16.42 -15.27 -17.90
N ILE A 682 17.16 -14.16 -17.95
CA ILE A 682 17.25 -13.20 -16.85
C ILE A 682 16.04 -12.27 -16.89
N GLY A 683 15.16 -12.35 -15.90
CA GLY A 683 14.06 -11.39 -15.74
C GLY A 683 13.07 -11.76 -14.64
N PRO A 684 11.95 -11.02 -14.50
CA PRO A 684 10.95 -11.16 -13.44
C PRO A 684 10.57 -12.61 -13.07
N ARG A 685 10.31 -13.48 -14.06
CA ARG A 685 9.96 -14.90 -13.80
C ARG A 685 11.05 -15.73 -13.12
N LYS A 686 12.32 -15.34 -13.27
CA LYS A 686 13.49 -16.00 -12.64
C LYS A 686 14.08 -15.19 -11.50
N LEU A 687 13.46 -14.05 -11.16
CA LEU A 687 13.88 -13.18 -10.08
C LEU A 687 14.01 -13.92 -8.73
N PRO A 688 13.09 -14.83 -8.33
CA PRO A 688 13.26 -15.58 -7.08
C PRO A 688 14.55 -16.39 -7.04
N SER A 689 14.89 -17.08 -8.14
CA SER A 689 16.11 -17.87 -8.24
C SER A 689 17.37 -17.01 -8.19
N ILE A 690 17.32 -15.84 -8.83
CA ILE A 690 18.42 -14.84 -8.82
C ILE A 690 18.60 -14.27 -7.41
N ILE A 691 17.52 -13.84 -6.75
CA ILE A 691 17.57 -13.29 -5.38
C ILE A 691 18.13 -14.33 -4.41
N ARG A 692 17.66 -15.59 -4.50
CA ARG A 692 18.18 -16.69 -3.70
C ARG A 692 19.68 -16.91 -3.91
N GLY A 693 20.12 -16.88 -5.17
CA GLY A 693 21.54 -16.97 -5.54
C GLY A 693 22.37 -15.84 -4.92
N ILE A 694 21.91 -14.60 -5.04
CA ILE A 694 22.59 -13.43 -4.45
C ILE A 694 22.63 -13.55 -2.92
N ALA A 695 21.53 -13.91 -2.27
CA ALA A 695 21.48 -14.06 -0.82
C ALA A 695 22.43 -15.15 -0.31
N ALA A 696 22.49 -16.30 -0.99
CA ALA A 696 23.43 -17.37 -0.70
C ALA A 696 24.88 -16.89 -0.86
N ALA A 697 25.17 -16.17 -1.95
CA ALA A 697 26.49 -15.58 -2.20
C ALA A 697 26.89 -14.59 -1.11
N LEU A 698 25.98 -13.75 -0.64
CA LEU A 698 26.21 -12.79 0.44
C LEU A 698 26.47 -13.48 1.78
N ALA A 699 25.71 -14.54 2.10
CA ALA A 699 25.93 -15.32 3.31
C ALA A 699 27.31 -16.00 3.30
N VAL A 700 27.69 -16.61 2.17
CA VAL A 700 29.04 -17.18 1.98
C VAL A 700 30.12 -16.09 2.07
N ALA A 701 29.94 -14.95 1.40
CA ALA A 701 30.90 -13.83 1.44
C ALA A 701 31.02 -13.20 2.84
N SER A 702 29.98 -13.32 3.67
CA SER A 702 30.01 -12.85 5.06
C SER A 702 30.96 -13.69 5.91
N ALA A 703 30.95 -15.01 5.71
CA ALA A 703 31.83 -15.98 6.36
C ALA A 703 33.23 -16.08 5.71
N TRP A 704 33.32 -15.83 4.40
CA TRP A 704 34.55 -15.78 3.62
C TRP A 704 34.84 -14.35 3.16
N PRO A 705 35.52 -13.54 4.00
CA PRO A 705 35.85 -12.16 3.65
C PRO A 705 36.68 -12.08 2.37
N ASP A 706 36.64 -10.91 1.72
CA ASP A 706 37.28 -10.61 0.43
C ASP A 706 36.70 -11.39 -0.76
N THR A 707 35.46 -11.87 -0.64
CA THR A 707 34.68 -12.41 -1.77
C THR A 707 33.96 -11.27 -2.49
N LEU A 708 34.17 -11.15 -3.81
CA LEU A 708 33.64 -10.07 -4.66
C LEU A 708 33.07 -10.63 -5.99
N PRO A 709 32.16 -9.90 -6.66
CA PRO A 709 31.76 -10.22 -8.03
C PRO A 709 32.99 -10.20 -8.96
N HIS A 710 32.99 -11.09 -9.95
CA HIS A 710 34.12 -11.27 -10.86
C HIS A 710 33.71 -11.11 -12.34
N ASP A 711 34.46 -10.30 -13.08
CA ASP A 711 34.23 -9.96 -14.48
C ASP A 711 34.97 -10.86 -15.48
N ALA A 712 35.90 -11.71 -15.01
CA ALA A 712 36.72 -12.58 -15.86
C ALA A 712 36.39 -14.07 -15.66
N ARG A 713 36.88 -14.89 -16.60
CA ARG A 713 36.76 -16.35 -16.53
C ARG A 713 37.83 -16.95 -15.62
N PRO A 714 37.50 -18.01 -14.86
CA PRO A 714 36.20 -18.69 -14.75
C PRO A 714 35.30 -18.12 -13.64
N GLY A 715 33.98 -18.17 -13.81
CA GLY A 715 32.98 -17.90 -12.76
C GLY A 715 32.57 -16.43 -12.57
N ASN A 716 31.67 -16.19 -11.61
CA ASN A 716 31.10 -14.87 -11.28
C ASN A 716 31.50 -14.35 -9.90
N LEU A 717 32.32 -15.09 -9.15
CA LEU A 717 32.91 -14.65 -7.89
C LEU A 717 34.42 -14.83 -7.89
N SER A 718 35.10 -14.00 -7.11
CA SER A 718 36.49 -14.21 -6.76
C SER A 718 36.72 -13.96 -5.28
N ARG A 719 37.66 -14.69 -4.69
CA ARG A 719 38.05 -14.58 -3.29
C ARG A 719 39.56 -14.49 -3.19
N MET A 720 40.07 -13.60 -2.34
CA MET A 720 41.49 -13.42 -2.06
C MET A 720 41.79 -13.79 -0.59
N PRO A 721 42.10 -15.06 -0.25
CA PRO A 721 42.31 -15.45 1.14
C PRO A 721 43.63 -14.89 1.67
N GLY A 722 43.59 -13.88 2.54
CA GLY A 722 44.75 -13.40 3.32
C GLY A 722 46.01 -13.04 2.51
N GLY A 723 45.84 -12.57 1.26
CA GLY A 723 46.95 -12.24 0.34
C GLY A 723 47.51 -13.42 -0.47
N GLY A 724 46.84 -14.58 -0.47
CA GLY A 724 47.18 -15.75 -1.30
C GLY A 724 46.72 -15.63 -2.77
N GLN A 725 46.79 -16.74 -3.50
CA GLN A 725 46.30 -16.80 -4.89
C GLN A 725 44.77 -16.62 -4.96
N GLN A 726 44.31 -15.90 -5.98
CA GLN A 726 42.89 -15.66 -6.25
C GLN A 726 42.16 -16.99 -6.51
N LYS A 727 41.12 -17.26 -5.71
CA LYS A 727 40.21 -18.39 -5.93
C LYS A 727 38.96 -17.90 -6.64
N CYS A 728 38.68 -18.47 -7.80
CA CYS A 728 37.46 -18.19 -8.56
C CYS A 728 36.29 -19.05 -8.09
N GLY A 729 35.09 -18.49 -8.03
CA GLY A 729 33.86 -19.15 -7.60
C GLY A 729 32.71 -18.96 -8.59
N HIS A 730 31.74 -19.88 -8.55
CA HIS A 730 30.54 -19.82 -9.38
C HIS A 730 29.29 -19.94 -8.51
N VAL A 731 28.43 -18.92 -8.51
CA VAL A 731 27.09 -19.04 -7.93
C VAL A 731 26.11 -19.37 -9.04
N CYS A 732 25.50 -20.54 -8.94
CA CYS A 732 24.57 -21.07 -9.92
C CYS A 732 23.20 -21.29 -9.27
N GLY A 733 22.22 -20.53 -9.74
CA GLY A 733 20.81 -20.67 -9.44
C GLY A 733 20.02 -21.28 -10.60
N ALA A 734 20.69 -21.87 -11.59
CA ALA A 734 20.04 -22.52 -12.74
C ALA A 734 19.23 -23.74 -12.27
N GLU A 735 18.07 -23.96 -12.90
CA GLU A 735 17.21 -25.12 -12.64
C GLU A 735 17.69 -26.36 -13.39
N ARG A 736 18.31 -26.16 -14.57
CA ARG A 736 18.88 -27.22 -15.38
C ARG A 736 20.33 -26.90 -15.78
N ILE A 737 21.10 -27.96 -15.99
CA ILE A 737 22.43 -27.93 -16.60
C ILE A 737 22.40 -28.95 -17.75
N ALA A 738 22.71 -28.51 -18.97
CA ALA A 738 22.70 -29.35 -20.17
C ALA A 738 21.39 -30.17 -20.36
N ARG A 739 20.22 -29.55 -20.11
CA ARG A 739 18.88 -30.17 -20.13
C ARG A 739 18.61 -31.20 -19.04
N GLU A 740 19.47 -31.38 -18.05
CA GLU A 740 19.17 -32.21 -16.89
C GLU A 740 18.92 -31.32 -15.66
N PRO A 741 18.04 -31.73 -14.72
CA PRO A 741 17.88 -31.01 -13.46
C PRO A 741 19.22 -30.78 -12.77
N THR A 742 19.45 -29.58 -12.24
CA THR A 742 20.73 -29.21 -11.59
C THR A 742 21.13 -30.17 -10.49
N ALA A 743 20.16 -30.75 -9.76
CA ALA A 743 20.44 -31.76 -8.72
C ALA A 743 21.14 -33.02 -9.25
N ILE A 744 20.93 -33.35 -10.53
CA ILE A 744 21.48 -34.53 -11.19
C ILE A 744 22.81 -34.17 -11.86
N ALA A 745 22.80 -33.11 -12.66
CA ALA A 745 23.95 -32.78 -13.51
C ALA A 745 25.09 -32.03 -12.79
N ALA A 746 24.84 -31.40 -11.64
CA ALA A 746 25.86 -30.56 -11.00
C ALA A 746 27.13 -31.33 -10.59
N ALA A 747 27.00 -32.60 -10.22
CA ALA A 747 28.12 -33.44 -9.79
C ALA A 747 29.04 -33.83 -10.96
N THR A 748 28.46 -34.10 -12.12
CA THR A 748 29.16 -34.57 -13.32
C THR A 748 29.55 -33.43 -14.27
N PHE A 749 29.04 -32.22 -14.04
CA PHE A 749 29.38 -31.04 -14.82
C PHE A 749 30.83 -30.61 -14.59
N MET A 750 31.52 -30.24 -15.68
CA MET A 750 32.92 -29.82 -15.65
C MET A 750 33.09 -28.37 -15.16
N TRP A 751 32.98 -28.16 -13.85
CA TRP A 751 33.24 -26.86 -13.21
C TRP A 751 34.71 -26.47 -13.33
N ARG A 752 34.96 -25.22 -13.74
CA ARG A 752 36.33 -24.66 -13.83
C ARG A 752 36.69 -23.75 -12.65
N THR A 753 35.77 -23.57 -11.70
CA THR A 753 35.96 -22.75 -10.50
C THR A 753 36.41 -23.59 -9.31
N HIS A 754 37.03 -22.93 -8.34
CA HIS A 754 37.52 -23.57 -7.12
C HIS A 754 36.38 -23.93 -6.16
N PHE A 755 35.30 -23.13 -6.17
CA PHE A 755 34.08 -23.39 -5.42
C PHE A 755 32.83 -23.08 -6.23
N VAL A 756 31.73 -23.73 -5.89
CA VAL A 756 30.44 -23.60 -6.56
C VAL A 756 29.34 -23.50 -5.49
N ILE A 757 28.50 -22.46 -5.59
CA ILE A 757 27.32 -22.26 -4.74
C ILE A 757 26.10 -22.66 -5.55
N LEU A 758 25.45 -23.76 -5.17
CA LEU A 758 24.25 -24.31 -5.81
C LEU A 758 23.02 -23.88 -5.02
N SER A 759 22.54 -22.67 -5.28
CA SER A 759 21.52 -22.01 -4.44
C SER A 759 20.13 -22.63 -4.54
N GLN A 760 19.87 -23.51 -5.50
CA GLN A 760 18.60 -24.22 -5.63
C GLN A 760 18.57 -25.58 -4.93
N LEU A 761 19.72 -26.09 -4.48
CA LEU A 761 19.78 -27.39 -3.81
C LEU A 761 19.64 -27.21 -2.29
N THR A 762 18.64 -27.91 -1.73
CA THR A 762 18.35 -27.94 -0.30
C THR A 762 18.79 -29.26 0.36
N THR A 763 19.44 -30.12 -0.41
CA THR A 763 20.05 -31.38 0.04
C THR A 763 21.53 -31.42 -0.36
N PRO A 764 22.36 -32.19 0.36
CA PRO A 764 23.75 -32.43 -0.05
C PRO A 764 23.82 -33.13 -1.42
N ILE A 765 24.83 -32.77 -2.22
CA ILE A 765 25.03 -33.33 -3.57
C ILE A 765 25.32 -34.84 -3.54
N THR A 766 25.98 -35.33 -2.48
CA THR A 766 26.33 -36.74 -2.29
C THR A 766 25.12 -37.66 -2.12
N ILE A 767 23.99 -37.15 -1.62
CA ILE A 767 22.75 -37.92 -1.49
C ILE A 767 22.03 -38.02 -2.85
N ALA A 768 22.15 -37.00 -3.70
CA ALA A 768 21.61 -37.02 -5.06
C ALA A 768 22.36 -38.03 -5.95
N GLU A 769 23.68 -38.16 -5.77
CA GLU A 769 24.50 -39.17 -6.45
C GLU A 769 24.12 -40.62 -6.07
N GLN A 770 23.77 -40.87 -4.80
CA GLN A 770 23.45 -42.22 -4.30
C GLN A 770 22.05 -42.72 -4.69
N ALA A 771 21.13 -41.81 -5.02
CA ALA A 771 19.76 -42.18 -5.43
C ALA A 771 19.66 -42.78 -6.84
N GLU A 772 20.74 -42.70 -7.64
CA GLU A 772 20.82 -43.12 -9.05
C GLU A 772 21.55 -44.47 -9.26
N VAL A 773 22.07 -45.13 -8.22
CA VAL A 773 22.62 -46.49 -8.40
C VAL A 773 21.47 -47.45 -8.65
N GLY A 774 21.36 -47.95 -9.89
CA GLY A 774 20.32 -48.89 -10.27
C GLY A 774 20.33 -50.12 -9.37
N ILE A 775 19.15 -50.57 -8.94
CA ILE A 775 18.96 -51.76 -8.07
C ILE A 775 19.68 -53.02 -8.62
N GLY A 776 19.95 -53.08 -9.93
CA GLY A 776 20.66 -54.16 -10.61
C GLY A 776 22.19 -54.15 -10.51
N GLU A 777 22.83 -53.05 -10.09
CA GLU A 777 24.29 -52.94 -9.93
C GLU A 777 24.77 -53.25 -8.51
N ILE A 778 23.86 -53.61 -7.60
CA ILE A 778 24.17 -54.04 -6.22
C ILE A 778 24.75 -55.48 -6.19
N GLY A 779 24.95 -56.10 -7.35
CA GLY A 779 25.17 -57.55 -7.50
C GLY A 779 26.59 -58.08 -7.36
N GLN A 780 27.62 -57.48 -7.98
CA GLN A 780 29.00 -57.97 -7.90
C GLN A 780 30.01 -56.84 -8.11
N ALA A 781 30.98 -56.76 -7.20
CA ALA A 781 31.92 -55.66 -6.96
C ALA A 781 31.29 -54.46 -6.24
N GLN A 782 31.29 -54.50 -4.90
CA GLN A 782 31.36 -53.27 -4.11
C GLN A 782 32.61 -52.51 -4.58
N PRO A 783 32.49 -51.28 -5.10
CA PRO A 783 33.62 -50.37 -5.06
C PRO A 783 33.96 -50.15 -3.59
N GLY A 784 35.26 -50.12 -3.26
CA GLY A 784 35.68 -49.66 -1.95
C GLY A 784 35.17 -48.23 -1.73
N LEU A 785 35.21 -47.77 -0.47
CA LEU A 785 34.84 -46.41 -0.07
C LEU A 785 35.76 -45.31 -0.68
N ASP A 786 36.53 -45.64 -1.73
CA ASP A 786 37.63 -44.89 -2.31
C ASP A 786 37.58 -44.72 -3.84
N GLU A 787 36.52 -45.14 -4.56
CA GLU A 787 36.43 -44.92 -6.02
C GLU A 787 35.14 -44.24 -6.49
N THR A 788 35.24 -42.96 -6.89
CA THR A 788 34.78 -42.46 -8.20
C THR A 788 35.58 -41.22 -8.63
N THR A 789 35.91 -41.22 -9.91
CA THR A 789 36.79 -40.31 -10.65
C THR A 789 36.08 -39.06 -11.16
N GLY A 790 36.66 -37.86 -10.95
CA GLY A 790 36.46 -36.72 -11.87
C GLY A 790 36.26 -35.32 -11.26
N ALA A 791 37.34 -34.63 -10.88
CA ALA A 791 37.55 -33.18 -11.05
C ALA A 791 36.43 -32.15 -10.66
N GLY A 792 35.75 -32.29 -9.52
CA GLY A 792 34.79 -31.29 -9.02
C GLY A 792 35.37 -30.29 -8.02
N GLY A 793 34.99 -29.01 -8.10
CA GLY A 793 35.31 -27.96 -7.11
C GLY A 793 34.62 -28.17 -5.75
N LEU A 794 34.88 -27.29 -4.77
CA LEU A 794 34.16 -27.28 -3.48
C LEU A 794 32.69 -26.87 -3.68
N PHE A 795 31.75 -27.77 -3.43
CA PHE A 795 30.30 -27.50 -3.55
C PHE A 795 29.70 -27.00 -2.24
N LEU A 796 28.92 -25.93 -2.32
CA LEU A 796 28.13 -25.37 -1.24
C LEU A 796 26.65 -25.39 -1.64
N THR A 797 25.80 -26.00 -0.82
CA THR A 797 24.34 -26.06 -1.01
C THR A 797 23.62 -25.38 0.14
N LEU A 798 22.32 -25.09 -0.02
CA LEU A 798 21.47 -24.53 1.03
C LEU A 798 20.77 -25.64 1.84
N ASP A 799 21.55 -26.64 2.23
CA ASP A 799 21.07 -27.81 2.97
C ASP A 799 20.72 -27.50 4.44
N ALA A 800 20.30 -28.53 5.17
CA ALA A 800 19.92 -28.39 6.57
C ALA A 800 21.06 -27.86 7.45
N ALA A 801 22.32 -28.23 7.16
CA ALA A 801 23.48 -27.77 7.92
C ALA A 801 23.74 -26.29 7.67
N PHE A 802 23.70 -25.86 6.41
CA PHE A 802 23.82 -24.44 6.05
C PHE A 802 22.72 -23.60 6.70
N ARG A 803 21.45 -24.03 6.58
CA ARG A 803 20.29 -23.33 7.14
C ARG A 803 20.37 -23.19 8.65
N ALA A 804 20.79 -24.26 9.34
CA ALA A 804 20.97 -24.24 10.79
C ALA A 804 22.08 -23.26 11.19
N ALA A 805 23.25 -23.35 10.55
CA ALA A 805 24.38 -22.47 10.86
C ALA A 805 24.07 -21.00 10.58
N ALA A 806 23.45 -20.69 9.44
CA ALA A 806 23.03 -19.33 9.08
C ALA A 806 21.96 -18.78 10.05
N GLY A 807 21.04 -19.62 10.52
CA GLY A 807 20.04 -19.27 11.52
C GLY A 807 20.61 -19.00 12.92
N THR A 808 21.74 -19.62 13.26
CA THR A 808 22.41 -19.45 14.55
C THR A 808 23.26 -18.18 14.60
N GLY A 809 24.10 -17.94 13.58
CA GLY A 809 25.05 -16.82 13.63
C GLY A 809 26.15 -16.86 12.56
N LEU A 810 26.85 -15.74 12.40
CA LEU A 810 27.99 -15.63 11.49
C LEU A 810 29.13 -16.58 11.88
N ALA A 811 29.39 -16.75 13.17
CA ALA A 811 30.46 -17.61 13.67
C ALA A 811 30.25 -19.09 13.29
N ASP A 812 29.04 -19.62 13.49
CA ASP A 812 28.67 -20.99 13.13
C ASP A 812 28.73 -21.22 11.63
N LEU A 813 28.22 -20.27 10.82
CA LEU A 813 28.34 -20.35 9.37
C LEU A 813 29.80 -20.36 8.92
N THR A 814 30.64 -19.52 9.53
CA THR A 814 32.09 -19.48 9.25
C THR A 814 32.78 -20.80 9.58
N ALA A 815 32.44 -21.40 10.73
CA ALA A 815 32.98 -22.69 11.12
C ALA A 815 32.59 -23.81 10.14
N LEU A 816 31.32 -23.85 9.73
CA LEU A 816 30.81 -24.82 8.75
C LEU A 816 31.55 -24.71 7.41
N LEU A 817 31.67 -23.50 6.86
CA LEU A 817 32.30 -23.30 5.54
C LEU A 817 33.81 -23.58 5.58
N ASN A 818 34.50 -23.21 6.65
CA ASN A 818 35.94 -23.50 6.80
C ASN A 818 36.21 -25.00 6.98
N ALA A 819 35.32 -25.73 7.65
CA ALA A 819 35.40 -27.19 7.73
C ALA A 819 35.23 -27.83 6.35
N ALA A 820 34.21 -27.40 5.59
CA ALA A 820 34.00 -27.88 4.22
C ALA A 820 35.19 -27.60 3.29
N GLU A 821 35.80 -26.40 3.39
CA GLU A 821 37.01 -26.05 2.64
C GLU A 821 38.19 -26.96 3.02
N THR A 822 38.40 -27.19 4.32
CA THR A 822 39.50 -28.03 4.84
C THR A 822 39.35 -29.48 4.37
N ASP A 823 38.16 -30.06 4.52
CA ASP A 823 37.86 -31.44 4.11
C ASP A 823 38.02 -31.64 2.60
N TYR A 824 37.67 -30.64 1.79
CA TYR A 824 37.87 -30.68 0.35
C TYR A 824 39.35 -30.72 -0.02
N PHE A 825 40.16 -29.80 0.51
CA PHE A 825 41.59 -29.74 0.18
C PHE A 825 42.38 -30.93 0.74
N GLN A 826 41.97 -31.49 1.89
CA GLN A 826 42.55 -32.74 2.40
C GLN A 826 42.28 -33.91 1.45
N ARG A 827 41.03 -34.04 0.94
CA ARG A 827 40.69 -35.07 -0.05
C ARG A 827 41.42 -34.89 -1.37
N LEU A 828 41.55 -33.65 -1.85
CA LEU A 828 42.31 -33.33 -3.06
C LEU A 828 43.79 -33.70 -2.91
N ALA A 829 44.39 -33.40 -1.75
CA ALA A 829 45.78 -33.75 -1.45
C ALA A 829 45.97 -35.27 -1.36
N ALA A 830 45.01 -36.00 -0.79
CA ALA A 830 45.03 -37.47 -0.72
C ALA A 830 44.85 -38.14 -2.09
N ALA A 831 44.06 -37.54 -2.99
CA ALA A 831 43.87 -38.05 -4.35
C ALA A 831 45.05 -37.73 -5.30
N ALA A 832 45.92 -36.77 -4.93
CA ALA A 832 47.11 -36.38 -5.68
C ALA A 832 48.40 -37.08 -5.20
N ALA A 833 48.34 -37.76 -4.05
CA ALA A 833 49.40 -38.59 -3.49
C ALA A 833 49.20 -40.05 -3.90
#